data_AF-A0AA96FX74-F1
#
_entry.id   AF-A0AA96FX74-F1
#
_cell.length_a   1.000
_cell.length_b   1.000
_cell.length_c   1.000
_cell.angle_alpha   90.00
_cell.angle_beta   90.00
_cell.angle_gamma   90.00
#
_symmetry.space_group_name_H-M   'P 1'
#
loop_
_entity.id
_entity.type
_entity.pdbx_description
1 polymer ?
#
loop_
_entity_poly.entity_id
_entity_poly.type
_entity_poly.pdbx_seq_one_letter_code
_entity_poly.pdbx_strand_id
1 'polypeptide(L)'
;MLQVVFRILGPLDVQVDGRPVPLSGARQRTILAMLLLSANHVVSVDTLAEAVWQGSPPTTFVNQIAICVSGLRKAFKAAVGADDLIVTSHPGYLLATGAHRIDAAEFEELVAEARDARQRGRTAAAAGLLEQALGLWRGRALEGVAAGRVAAEAARLDEQRLAVHEEFTALRLDLGRHRELIGELTSFLAEHGLREQARAQLMLAQYRSGLRAEALETYREARRLFAEELGIEPGPRLRQLHDAVLADEAWLAAPPAGPATPHPGQPHPGEMYPGDPHAGDPQPGDPQPGAGAAASAEPEAERQGFRFAFEPVSQRRALTRPAGPAAEHRPARTSPPPARTSPPPARTRAADRGARADEVPPARSPQFVPAATAALEFRLLGPVEATAGGREIPLDGAKQRSVLAALLLADGRLLPDDRLSTLIWGWDPPATWTAQLHTYASRLRGRLGPLVDLVRRGPGYRLDIGPARLDLREFRRDADLGHRALENGAYARAAELLSAALGQWRGEPLTGVTPQLAEKELPALEESRLAVLEDRIEAELALGGHRAAVPELLRLVAEHPTRERLRGQLMIGLYRCDRQGDALEVYEAGRRLLAEDLGVDPGPALRRLHHQVLTGDLSHPGVPDRSAAVLTPTARPDAEPPGTTRPIVAAPPGGEERGGLVPAMLPPATADFIGRERHLTALAAALRGVRVDGPATGAAVEDPAAPVGPVVLTGGAGTGKSALAVHAAHLVRDDFPDGHLYADLSTPDGTPRDPGAVLGGFLRALGADRPELPDALDERVRLYRSRLAGRHVLVVLDNAADDRQVRPLLTAESRSRTLVTSRAALGVLEGARRFQVGPLDFPGAYQLLAAAGRERVSADPAATARIVELCERLPLALRVCAARLAAHPHWSPARLADRLTPAEHRLDELRLDDLDVRARLGSGLPGLDPVARGALGVLARADADSWTPADAAALLGSSERDAEEVLESLTGARLLTAAEDRSELRYRFAPLVRLVALEECRTAVAV
;
A
#
# COMPACT_ATOMS: atom_id res chain seq x y z
N MET A 1 6.14 -36.35 -36.90
CA MET A 1 7.37 -36.46 -36.08
C MET A 1 6.95 -36.30 -34.63
N LEU A 2 7.52 -37.05 -33.69
CA LEU A 2 7.22 -36.87 -32.26
C LEU A 2 7.86 -35.57 -31.75
N GLN A 3 7.14 -34.78 -30.95
CA GLN A 3 7.64 -33.51 -30.42
C GLN A 3 8.26 -33.73 -29.03
N VAL A 4 9.51 -33.28 -28.84
CA VAL A 4 10.06 -33.09 -27.49
C VAL A 4 9.58 -31.77 -26.92
N VAL A 5 9.15 -31.81 -25.67
CA VAL A 5 8.92 -30.63 -24.83
C VAL A 5 9.97 -30.66 -23.71
N PHE A 6 10.92 -29.73 -23.77
CA PHE A 6 11.90 -29.50 -22.72
C PHE A 6 11.30 -28.55 -21.69
N ARG A 7 11.33 -28.93 -20.41
CA ARG A 7 10.71 -28.17 -19.33
C ARG A 7 11.74 -27.73 -18.28
N ILE A 8 12.13 -26.47 -18.34
CA ILE A 8 13.13 -25.82 -17.48
C ILE A 8 12.53 -24.78 -16.52
N LEU A 9 11.26 -24.41 -16.70
CA LEU A 9 10.51 -23.55 -15.77
C LEU A 9 10.02 -24.39 -14.58
N GLY A 10 10.94 -24.64 -13.64
CA GLY A 10 10.84 -25.69 -12.64
C GLY A 10 11.99 -26.70 -12.76
N PRO A 11 11.90 -27.86 -12.08
CA PRO A 11 12.86 -28.95 -12.25
C PRO A 11 13.01 -29.37 -13.70
N LEU A 12 14.25 -29.58 -14.15
CA LEU A 12 14.56 -30.05 -15.50
C LEU A 12 13.87 -31.39 -15.78
N ASP A 13 12.88 -31.35 -16.67
CA ASP A 13 12.09 -32.48 -17.12
C ASP A 13 12.03 -32.45 -18.66
N VAL A 14 11.88 -33.61 -19.29
CA VAL A 14 11.85 -33.72 -20.76
C VAL A 14 10.76 -34.70 -21.13
N GLN A 15 9.82 -34.28 -21.96
CA GLN A 15 8.62 -35.06 -22.25
C GLN A 15 8.45 -35.31 -23.76
N VAL A 16 7.89 -36.46 -24.09
CA VAL A 16 7.48 -36.86 -25.44
C VAL A 16 6.09 -37.48 -25.31
N ASP A 17 5.09 -36.91 -25.98
CA ASP A 17 3.67 -37.28 -25.82
C ASP A 17 3.24 -37.39 -24.34
N GLY A 18 3.69 -36.43 -23.51
CA GLY A 18 3.46 -36.38 -22.06
C GLY A 18 4.26 -37.40 -21.22
N ARG A 19 5.04 -38.29 -21.83
CA ARG A 19 5.85 -39.29 -21.13
C ARG A 19 7.26 -38.77 -20.84
N PRO A 20 7.79 -38.91 -19.61
CA PRO A 20 9.10 -38.38 -19.25
C PRO A 20 10.25 -39.23 -19.81
N VAL A 21 11.28 -38.57 -20.33
CA VAL A 21 12.53 -39.18 -20.82
C VAL A 21 13.54 -39.29 -19.66
N PRO A 22 14.08 -40.48 -19.36
CA PRO A 22 14.97 -40.66 -18.20
C PRO A 22 16.37 -40.07 -18.44
N LEU A 23 16.71 -38.99 -17.71
CA LEU A 23 18.03 -38.35 -17.72
C LEU A 23 18.96 -38.97 -16.66
N SER A 24 20.21 -39.31 -17.02
CA SER A 24 21.09 -40.09 -16.14
C SER A 24 22.05 -39.23 -15.31
N GLY A 25 21.88 -39.23 -13.98
CA GLY A 25 22.80 -38.61 -13.04
C GLY A 25 22.74 -37.07 -13.01
N ALA A 26 23.69 -36.43 -12.32
CA ALA A 26 23.75 -34.96 -12.24
C ALA A 26 24.34 -34.34 -13.51
N ARG A 27 25.48 -34.87 -13.99
CA ARG A 27 26.28 -34.23 -15.07
C ARG A 27 25.55 -34.13 -16.41
N GLN A 28 24.77 -35.14 -16.79
CA GLN A 28 23.94 -35.04 -18.01
C GLN A 28 22.88 -33.94 -17.89
N ARG A 29 22.28 -33.77 -16.70
CA ARG A 29 21.31 -32.70 -16.44
C ARG A 29 21.95 -31.31 -16.49
N THR A 30 23.15 -31.15 -15.93
CA THR A 30 23.93 -29.90 -16.06
C THR A 30 24.29 -29.59 -17.52
N ILE A 31 24.76 -30.58 -18.29
CA ILE A 31 25.11 -30.39 -19.71
C ILE A 31 23.86 -30.07 -20.55
N LEU A 32 22.75 -30.79 -20.33
CA LEU A 32 21.49 -30.52 -21.04
C LEU A 32 20.92 -29.14 -20.67
N ALA A 33 20.98 -28.74 -19.39
CA ALA A 33 20.58 -27.40 -18.97
C ALA A 33 21.41 -26.30 -19.65
N MET A 34 22.74 -26.43 -19.67
CA MET A 34 23.63 -25.50 -20.39
C MET A 34 23.31 -25.42 -21.89
N LEU A 35 22.95 -26.54 -22.53
CA LEU A 35 22.59 -26.58 -23.95
C LEU A 35 21.16 -26.06 -24.23
N LEU A 36 20.24 -26.13 -23.27
CA LEU A 36 18.89 -25.53 -23.35
C LEU A 36 18.94 -24.02 -23.15
N LEU A 37 19.70 -23.55 -22.16
CA LEU A 37 19.98 -22.13 -21.91
C LEU A 37 20.87 -21.47 -22.97
N SER A 38 21.29 -22.22 -23.98
CA SER A 38 21.99 -21.73 -25.18
C SER A 38 21.50 -22.48 -26.41
N ALA A 39 20.18 -22.68 -26.48
CA ALA A 39 19.51 -23.34 -27.60
C ALA A 39 19.92 -22.73 -28.94
N ASN A 40 20.17 -23.58 -29.94
CA ASN A 40 20.68 -23.24 -31.28
C ASN A 40 22.05 -22.54 -31.31
N HIS A 41 22.75 -22.41 -30.18
CA HIS A 41 24.09 -21.81 -30.07
C HIS A 41 25.14 -22.84 -29.62
N VAL A 42 26.40 -22.66 -30.01
CA VAL A 42 27.50 -23.57 -29.66
C VAL A 42 28.01 -23.28 -28.24
N VAL A 43 27.87 -24.25 -27.35
CA VAL A 43 28.53 -24.25 -26.03
C VAL A 43 29.83 -25.04 -26.13
N SER A 44 30.96 -24.41 -25.77
CA SER A 44 32.28 -25.04 -25.83
C SER A 44 32.42 -26.19 -24.82
N VAL A 45 33.34 -27.13 -25.09
CA VAL A 45 33.66 -28.20 -24.13
C VAL A 45 34.16 -27.62 -22.79
N ASP A 46 34.91 -26.52 -22.82
CA ASP A 46 35.45 -25.89 -21.62
C ASP A 46 34.37 -25.19 -20.78
N THR A 47 33.40 -24.51 -21.42
CA THR A 47 32.24 -23.93 -20.72
C THR A 47 31.33 -25.02 -20.12
N LEU A 48 31.17 -26.16 -20.80
CA LEU A 48 30.49 -27.33 -20.22
C LEU A 48 31.29 -27.92 -19.04
N ALA A 49 32.62 -27.90 -19.09
CA ALA A 49 33.48 -28.38 -18.00
C ALA A 49 33.43 -27.46 -16.78
N GLU A 50 33.48 -26.15 -17.00
CA GLU A 50 33.33 -25.12 -15.96
C GLU A 50 32.00 -25.27 -15.22
N ALA A 51 30.89 -25.47 -15.95
CA ALA A 51 29.58 -25.71 -15.34
C ALA A 51 29.54 -27.02 -14.52
N VAL A 52 30.06 -28.12 -15.07
CA VAL A 52 29.96 -29.46 -14.45
C VAL A 52 30.92 -29.66 -13.25
N TRP A 53 32.05 -28.97 -13.22
CA TRP A 53 33.09 -29.12 -12.17
C TRP A 53 33.47 -27.82 -11.45
N GLN A 54 32.71 -26.73 -11.63
CA GLN A 54 32.86 -25.46 -10.91
C GLN A 54 34.32 -24.94 -10.93
N GLY A 55 34.91 -24.88 -12.12
CA GLY A 55 36.30 -24.45 -12.33
C GLY A 55 37.40 -25.46 -11.97
N SER A 56 37.07 -26.64 -11.43
CA SER A 56 38.03 -27.71 -11.08
C SER A 56 37.85 -29.01 -11.88
N PRO A 57 37.93 -28.99 -13.23
CA PRO A 57 37.72 -30.18 -14.06
C PRO A 57 38.86 -31.21 -13.91
N PRO A 58 38.55 -32.53 -13.86
CA PRO A 58 39.56 -33.58 -13.90
C PRO A 58 40.22 -33.65 -15.28
N THR A 59 41.46 -34.16 -15.38
CA THR A 59 42.22 -34.26 -16.65
C THR A 59 41.52 -35.03 -17.78
N THR A 60 40.48 -35.81 -17.47
CA THR A 60 39.65 -36.55 -18.44
C THR A 60 38.30 -35.89 -18.75
N PHE A 61 38.11 -34.60 -18.41
CA PHE A 61 36.82 -33.90 -18.54
C PHE A 61 36.22 -33.96 -19.95
N VAL A 62 37.03 -33.77 -21.00
CA VAL A 62 36.61 -33.83 -22.41
C VAL A 62 35.91 -35.17 -22.73
N ASN A 63 36.51 -36.29 -22.31
CA ASN A 63 35.95 -37.62 -22.48
C ASN A 63 34.68 -37.81 -21.61
N GLN A 64 34.67 -37.31 -20.38
CA GLN A 64 33.51 -37.40 -19.49
C GLN A 64 32.30 -36.59 -20.02
N ILE A 65 32.53 -35.45 -20.69
CA ILE A 65 31.49 -34.68 -21.39
C ILE A 65 30.99 -35.46 -22.62
N ALA A 66 31.89 -36.00 -23.45
CA ALA A 66 31.52 -36.79 -24.62
C ALA A 66 30.66 -38.04 -24.25
N ILE A 67 30.99 -38.71 -23.14
CA ILE A 67 30.20 -39.81 -22.56
C ILE A 67 28.80 -39.32 -22.14
N CYS A 68 28.69 -38.15 -21.51
CA CYS A 68 27.40 -37.57 -21.12
C CYS A 68 26.54 -37.22 -22.35
N VAL A 69 27.11 -36.58 -23.38
CA VAL A 69 26.41 -36.24 -24.63
C VAL A 69 26.00 -37.50 -25.40
N SER A 70 26.85 -38.54 -25.44
CA SER A 70 26.50 -39.84 -26.02
C SER A 70 25.31 -40.49 -25.29
N GLY A 71 25.24 -40.36 -23.96
CA GLY A 71 24.09 -40.78 -23.16
C GLY A 71 22.81 -40.03 -23.50
N LEU A 72 22.87 -38.69 -23.59
CA LEU A 72 21.73 -37.84 -23.96
C LEU A 72 21.21 -38.16 -25.38
N ARG A 73 22.10 -38.29 -26.38
CA ARG A 73 21.74 -38.70 -27.75
C ARG A 73 21.02 -40.05 -27.76
N LYS A 74 21.51 -41.04 -27.01
CA LYS A 74 20.86 -42.36 -26.90
C LYS A 74 19.46 -42.26 -26.28
N ALA A 75 19.27 -41.42 -25.26
CA ALA A 75 17.96 -41.21 -24.65
C ALA A 75 16.96 -40.56 -25.62
N PHE A 76 17.36 -39.54 -26.38
CA PHE A 76 16.48 -38.88 -27.36
C PHE A 76 16.21 -39.76 -28.59
N LYS A 77 17.21 -40.50 -29.10
CA LYS A 77 17.00 -41.50 -30.16
C LYS A 77 16.00 -42.57 -29.74
N ALA A 78 16.09 -43.06 -28.50
CA ALA A 78 15.18 -44.07 -27.97
C ALA A 78 13.75 -43.55 -27.72
N ALA A 79 13.58 -42.25 -27.44
CA ALA A 79 12.27 -41.65 -27.16
C ALA A 79 11.55 -41.09 -28.40
N VAL A 80 12.29 -40.60 -29.41
CA VAL A 80 11.75 -39.80 -30.53
C VAL A 80 12.20 -40.31 -31.90
N GLY A 81 13.28 -41.09 -31.96
CA GLY A 81 13.96 -41.44 -33.21
C GLY A 81 14.86 -40.33 -33.77
N ALA A 82 15.06 -39.23 -33.04
CA ALA A 82 15.93 -38.12 -33.46
C ALA A 82 17.39 -38.34 -33.04
N ASP A 83 18.31 -38.38 -34.01
CA ASP A 83 19.76 -38.43 -33.76
C ASP A 83 20.40 -37.03 -33.65
N ASP A 84 19.91 -36.07 -34.43
CA ASP A 84 20.58 -34.77 -34.65
C ASP A 84 20.25 -33.68 -33.60
N LEU A 85 19.47 -34.01 -32.57
CA LEU A 85 18.94 -33.05 -31.59
C LEU A 85 20.04 -32.36 -30.77
N ILE A 86 21.16 -33.07 -30.51
CA ILE A 86 22.42 -32.44 -30.05
C ILE A 86 23.45 -32.61 -31.16
N VAL A 87 23.86 -31.52 -31.81
CA VAL A 87 24.88 -31.52 -32.88
C VAL A 87 26.26 -31.28 -32.27
N THR A 88 27.29 -31.94 -32.79
CA THR A 88 28.69 -31.62 -32.45
C THR A 88 29.16 -30.55 -33.44
N SER A 89 29.55 -29.39 -32.93
CA SER A 89 30.04 -28.26 -33.73
C SER A 89 31.18 -27.59 -32.99
N HIS A 90 32.35 -27.48 -33.61
CA HIS A 90 33.56 -26.95 -32.96
C HIS A 90 33.33 -25.53 -32.41
N PRO A 91 33.76 -25.19 -31.17
CA PRO A 91 34.56 -25.98 -30.24
C PRO A 91 33.76 -26.76 -29.17
N GLY A 92 32.57 -27.28 -29.49
CA GLY A 92 31.78 -28.10 -28.57
C GLY A 92 30.50 -28.70 -29.16
N TYR A 93 29.35 -28.32 -28.60
CA TYR A 93 28.04 -28.89 -28.90
C TYR A 93 26.95 -27.82 -28.91
N LEU A 94 25.88 -28.03 -29.69
CA LEU A 94 24.67 -27.22 -29.67
C LEU A 94 23.43 -28.11 -29.57
N LEU A 95 22.35 -27.60 -28.97
CA LEU A 95 21.02 -28.22 -29.06
C LEU A 95 20.27 -27.59 -30.24
N ALA A 96 19.90 -28.38 -31.23
CA ALA A 96 19.07 -27.91 -32.35
C ALA A 96 17.60 -28.11 -31.96
N THR A 97 16.86 -27.02 -31.72
CA THR A 97 15.46 -27.14 -31.29
C THR A 97 14.55 -27.50 -32.45
N GLY A 98 14.65 -26.80 -33.59
CA GLY A 98 13.81 -27.03 -34.75
C GLY A 98 12.32 -26.96 -34.38
N ALA A 99 11.61 -28.09 -34.50
CA ALA A 99 10.19 -28.21 -34.13
C ALA A 99 9.95 -28.60 -32.65
N HIS A 100 10.99 -28.72 -31.82
CA HIS A 100 10.90 -29.06 -30.40
C HIS A 100 10.75 -27.81 -29.53
N ARG A 101 9.89 -27.87 -28.50
CA ARG A 101 9.57 -26.73 -27.63
C ARG A 101 10.43 -26.69 -26.37
N ILE A 102 10.69 -25.48 -25.88
CA ILE A 102 11.27 -25.20 -24.56
C ILE A 102 10.27 -24.29 -23.84
N ASP A 103 9.81 -24.65 -22.64
CA ASP A 103 8.80 -23.88 -21.90
C ASP A 103 9.24 -22.44 -21.58
N ALA A 104 10.54 -22.19 -21.42
CA ALA A 104 11.09 -20.82 -21.29
C ALA A 104 10.91 -19.94 -22.53
N ALA A 105 10.96 -20.51 -23.75
CA ALA A 105 10.71 -19.75 -24.98
C ALA A 105 9.21 -19.48 -25.15
N GLU A 106 8.37 -20.49 -24.89
CA GLU A 106 6.90 -20.38 -24.89
C GLU A 106 6.42 -19.32 -23.87
N PHE A 107 7.10 -19.20 -22.72
CA PHE A 107 6.92 -18.14 -21.73
C PHE A 107 7.35 -16.75 -22.25
N GLU A 108 8.52 -16.63 -22.88
CA GLU A 108 9.00 -15.36 -23.45
C GLU A 108 8.09 -14.86 -24.60
N GLU A 109 7.56 -15.77 -25.42
CA GLU A 109 6.58 -15.50 -26.48
C GLU A 109 5.24 -15.00 -25.90
N LEU A 110 4.63 -15.74 -24.96
CA LEU A 110 3.37 -15.33 -24.32
C LEU A 110 3.48 -13.97 -23.58
N VAL A 111 4.62 -13.70 -22.95
CA VAL A 111 4.87 -12.41 -22.28
C VAL A 111 5.03 -11.26 -23.29
N ALA A 112 5.64 -11.51 -24.45
CA ALA A 112 5.71 -10.53 -25.54
C ALA A 112 4.31 -10.24 -26.11
N GLU A 113 3.51 -11.27 -26.40
CA GLU A 113 2.12 -11.12 -26.88
C GLU A 113 1.24 -10.39 -25.85
N ALA A 114 1.39 -10.67 -24.55
CA ALA A 114 0.64 -10.00 -23.51
C ALA A 114 0.96 -8.49 -23.44
N ARG A 115 2.24 -8.12 -23.56
CA ARG A 115 2.67 -6.71 -23.56
C ARG A 115 2.18 -5.98 -24.81
N ASP A 116 2.19 -6.62 -25.97
CA ASP A 116 1.61 -6.13 -27.23
C ASP A 116 0.07 -5.98 -27.15
N ALA A 117 -0.62 -6.95 -26.55
CA ALA A 117 -2.05 -6.87 -26.25
C ALA A 117 -2.37 -5.70 -25.30
N ARG A 118 -1.55 -5.47 -24.27
CA ARG A 118 -1.67 -4.32 -23.34
C ARG A 118 -1.47 -2.99 -24.07
N GLN A 119 -0.47 -2.87 -24.94
CA GLN A 119 -0.23 -1.66 -25.75
C GLN A 119 -1.42 -1.33 -26.67
N ARG A 120 -2.15 -2.35 -27.15
CA ARG A 120 -3.42 -2.17 -27.89
C ARG A 120 -4.67 -2.02 -27.01
N GLY A 121 -4.51 -1.77 -25.71
CA GLY A 121 -5.61 -1.56 -24.75
C GLY A 121 -6.43 -2.80 -24.40
N ARG A 122 -5.97 -4.02 -24.75
CA ARG A 122 -6.72 -5.27 -24.55
C ARG A 122 -6.38 -5.92 -23.20
N THR A 123 -6.59 -5.18 -22.11
CA THR A 123 -6.18 -5.55 -20.73
C THR A 123 -6.58 -6.97 -20.32
N ALA A 124 -7.82 -7.40 -20.64
CA ALA A 124 -8.29 -8.75 -20.32
C ALA A 124 -7.57 -9.87 -21.09
N ALA A 125 -7.24 -9.63 -22.38
CA ALA A 125 -6.47 -10.59 -23.18
C ALA A 125 -5.01 -10.65 -22.72
N ALA A 126 -4.41 -9.50 -22.40
CA ALA A 126 -3.07 -9.43 -21.80
C ALA A 126 -3.00 -10.20 -20.47
N ALA A 127 -4.02 -10.07 -19.62
CA ALA A 127 -4.09 -10.83 -18.37
C ALA A 127 -4.15 -12.34 -18.62
N GLY A 128 -5.03 -12.81 -19.50
CA GLY A 128 -5.14 -14.24 -19.84
C GLY A 128 -3.88 -14.83 -20.50
N LEU A 129 -3.07 -14.02 -21.20
CA LEU A 129 -1.78 -14.44 -21.74
C LEU A 129 -0.70 -14.55 -20.63
N LEU A 130 -0.65 -13.62 -19.68
CA LEU A 130 0.26 -13.73 -18.52
C LEU A 130 -0.15 -14.86 -17.57
N GLU A 131 -1.44 -15.13 -17.42
CA GLU A 131 -1.96 -16.29 -16.67
C GLU A 131 -1.45 -17.62 -17.27
N GLN A 132 -1.55 -17.77 -18.59
CA GLN A 132 -0.98 -18.92 -19.31
C GLN A 132 0.54 -19.00 -19.16
N ALA A 133 1.25 -17.87 -19.30
CA ALA A 133 2.70 -17.81 -19.15
C ALA A 133 3.15 -18.24 -17.73
N LEU A 134 2.48 -17.75 -16.69
CA LEU A 134 2.73 -18.16 -15.30
C LEU A 134 2.36 -19.63 -15.06
N GLY A 135 1.33 -20.15 -15.73
CA GLY A 135 0.92 -21.55 -15.68
C GLY A 135 1.93 -22.57 -16.23
N LEU A 136 2.94 -22.13 -16.99
CA LEU A 136 4.03 -23.01 -17.46
C LEU A 136 4.96 -23.45 -16.31
N TRP A 137 5.04 -22.65 -15.24
CA TRP A 137 6.00 -22.79 -14.13
C TRP A 137 5.60 -23.85 -13.09
N ARG A 138 6.57 -24.66 -12.67
CA ARG A 138 6.35 -25.81 -11.76
C ARG A 138 7.13 -25.77 -10.44
N GLY A 139 7.96 -24.75 -10.25
CA GLY A 139 8.94 -24.60 -9.17
C GLY A 139 9.96 -23.52 -9.54
N ARG A 140 11.14 -23.50 -8.91
CA ARG A 140 12.24 -22.60 -9.33
C ARG A 140 12.87 -23.06 -10.65
N ALA A 141 13.38 -22.13 -11.46
CA ALA A 141 14.03 -22.48 -12.72
C ALA A 141 15.16 -23.50 -12.52
N LEU A 142 15.17 -24.57 -13.33
CA LEU A 142 16.18 -25.64 -13.33
C LEU A 142 16.49 -26.25 -11.93
N GLU A 143 15.49 -26.31 -11.05
CA GLU A 143 15.65 -26.72 -9.65
C GLU A 143 16.37 -28.08 -9.50
N GLY A 144 17.41 -28.10 -8.67
CA GLY A 144 18.28 -29.28 -8.48
C GLY A 144 19.44 -29.43 -9.47
N VAL A 145 19.70 -28.45 -10.33
CA VAL A 145 20.86 -28.41 -11.24
C VAL A 145 21.89 -27.35 -10.77
N ALA A 146 22.50 -27.58 -9.61
CA ALA A 146 23.43 -26.65 -8.98
C ALA A 146 24.81 -26.59 -9.69
N ALA A 147 24.95 -25.66 -10.63
CA ALA A 147 26.16 -25.45 -11.43
C ALA A 147 26.30 -23.96 -11.80
N GLY A 148 27.43 -23.31 -11.48
CA GLY A 148 27.64 -21.85 -11.52
C GLY A 148 26.83 -21.05 -12.55
N ARG A 149 27.17 -21.15 -13.85
CA ARG A 149 26.48 -20.41 -14.92
C ARG A 149 25.01 -20.83 -15.13
N VAL A 150 24.63 -22.07 -14.82
CA VAL A 150 23.23 -22.54 -14.83
C VAL A 150 22.44 -21.87 -13.72
N ALA A 151 23.03 -21.70 -12.53
CA ALA A 151 22.36 -21.08 -11.38
C ALA A 151 22.13 -19.56 -11.58
N ALA A 152 23.07 -18.86 -12.23
CA ALA A 152 22.89 -17.44 -12.58
C ALA A 152 21.75 -17.23 -13.58
N GLU A 153 21.65 -18.08 -14.61
CA GLU A 153 20.60 -17.99 -15.62
C GLU A 153 19.24 -18.49 -15.09
N ALA A 154 19.23 -19.49 -14.20
CA ALA A 154 18.05 -19.87 -13.44
C ALA A 154 17.54 -18.70 -12.58
N ALA A 155 18.43 -17.97 -11.91
CA ALA A 155 18.05 -16.77 -11.16
C ALA A 155 17.51 -15.65 -12.06
N ARG A 156 18.04 -15.46 -13.29
CA ARG A 156 17.49 -14.53 -14.28
C ARG A 156 16.04 -14.90 -14.65
N LEU A 157 15.79 -16.19 -14.92
CA LEU A 157 14.45 -16.70 -15.24
C LEU A 157 13.50 -16.57 -14.04
N ASP A 158 13.93 -16.91 -12.83
CA ASP A 158 13.12 -16.74 -11.60
C ASP A 158 12.79 -15.27 -11.33
N GLU A 159 13.70 -14.33 -11.60
CA GLU A 159 13.43 -12.89 -11.50
C GLU A 159 12.40 -12.44 -12.57
N GLN A 160 12.55 -12.93 -13.80
CA GLN A 160 11.60 -12.65 -14.89
C GLN A 160 10.19 -13.19 -14.60
N ARG A 161 10.06 -14.37 -13.95
CA ARG A 161 8.77 -14.88 -13.42
C ARG A 161 8.12 -13.88 -12.47
N LEU A 162 8.92 -13.29 -11.59
CA LEU A 162 8.44 -12.46 -10.50
C LEU A 162 8.04 -11.06 -11.02
N ALA A 163 8.81 -10.50 -11.95
CA ALA A 163 8.39 -9.30 -12.69
C ALA A 163 7.10 -9.53 -13.50
N VAL A 164 6.94 -10.69 -14.13
CA VAL A 164 5.71 -11.05 -14.87
C VAL A 164 4.51 -11.25 -13.93
N HIS A 165 4.73 -11.76 -12.72
CA HIS A 165 3.68 -11.81 -11.68
C HIS A 165 3.25 -10.39 -11.25
N GLU A 166 4.19 -9.46 -11.05
CA GLU A 166 3.86 -8.06 -10.76
C GLU A 166 3.15 -7.37 -11.95
N GLU A 167 3.50 -7.68 -13.20
CA GLU A 167 2.75 -7.22 -14.38
C GLU A 167 1.32 -7.80 -14.43
N PHE A 168 1.13 -9.08 -14.12
CA PHE A 168 -0.18 -9.74 -14.08
C PHE A 168 -1.07 -9.18 -12.97
N THR A 169 -0.52 -8.97 -11.77
CA THR A 169 -1.20 -8.30 -10.65
C THR A 169 -1.61 -6.88 -11.02
N ALA A 170 -0.77 -6.12 -11.72
CA ALA A 170 -1.16 -4.80 -12.22
C ALA A 170 -2.36 -4.87 -13.18
N LEU A 171 -2.37 -5.82 -14.13
CA LEU A 171 -3.51 -6.01 -15.03
C LEU A 171 -4.78 -6.44 -14.29
N ARG A 172 -4.68 -7.28 -13.25
CA ARG A 172 -5.85 -7.65 -12.42
C ARG A 172 -6.37 -6.47 -11.58
N LEU A 173 -5.50 -5.58 -11.10
CA LEU A 173 -5.90 -4.31 -10.45
C LEU A 173 -6.55 -3.33 -11.43
N ASP A 174 -6.06 -3.25 -12.67
CA ASP A 174 -6.64 -2.44 -13.75
C ASP A 174 -8.02 -2.98 -14.19
N LEU A 175 -8.22 -4.30 -14.12
CA LEU A 175 -9.49 -5.01 -14.38
C LEU A 175 -10.44 -5.02 -13.16
N GLY A 176 -10.10 -4.35 -12.05
CA GLY A 176 -10.96 -4.29 -10.88
C GLY A 176 -11.00 -5.55 -10.00
N ARG A 177 -10.14 -6.57 -10.23
CA ARG A 177 -10.09 -7.81 -9.41
C ARG A 177 -9.28 -7.65 -8.12
N HIS A 178 -9.43 -6.49 -7.48
CA HIS A 178 -8.67 -6.06 -6.31
C HIS A 178 -8.90 -6.92 -5.05
N ARG A 179 -10.13 -7.38 -4.77
CA ARG A 179 -10.43 -8.23 -3.61
C ARG A 179 -9.74 -9.60 -3.67
N GLU A 180 -9.81 -10.27 -4.83
CA GLU A 180 -9.16 -11.57 -5.07
C GLU A 180 -7.65 -11.55 -4.76
N LEU A 181 -6.99 -10.42 -5.04
CA LEU A 181 -5.54 -10.27 -4.95
C LEU A 181 -5.00 -10.12 -3.53
N ILE A 182 -5.80 -9.75 -2.53
CA ILE A 182 -5.26 -9.41 -1.19
C ILE A 182 -4.62 -10.65 -0.54
N GLY A 183 -5.35 -11.76 -0.45
CA GLY A 183 -4.80 -13.02 0.09
C GLY A 183 -3.64 -13.59 -0.73
N GLU A 184 -3.68 -13.43 -2.06
CA GLU A 184 -2.60 -13.84 -2.96
C GLU A 184 -1.31 -13.03 -2.73
N LEU A 185 -1.42 -11.71 -2.60
CA LEU A 185 -0.28 -10.82 -2.37
C LEU A 185 0.25 -10.90 -0.94
N THR A 186 -0.59 -11.13 0.07
CA THR A 186 -0.15 -11.44 1.44
C THR A 186 0.69 -12.72 1.45
N SER A 187 0.26 -13.79 0.77
CA SER A 187 1.05 -15.02 0.62
C SER A 187 2.36 -14.78 -0.15
N PHE A 188 2.31 -14.02 -1.26
CA PHE A 188 3.50 -13.66 -2.05
C PHE A 188 4.53 -12.87 -1.24
N LEU A 189 4.10 -11.89 -0.45
CA LEU A 189 4.97 -11.04 0.38
C LEU A 189 5.54 -11.78 1.59
N ALA A 190 4.86 -12.82 2.10
CA ALA A 190 5.46 -13.74 3.06
C ALA A 190 6.66 -14.52 2.46
N GLU A 191 6.79 -14.62 1.13
CA GLU A 191 7.96 -15.17 0.44
C GLU A 191 8.95 -14.11 -0.06
N HIS A 192 8.44 -12.97 -0.50
CA HIS A 192 9.18 -11.97 -1.26
C HIS A 192 9.07 -10.57 -0.62
N GLY A 193 9.13 -10.50 0.72
CA GLY A 193 8.81 -9.30 1.51
C GLY A 193 9.62 -8.03 1.19
N LEU A 194 10.74 -8.14 0.48
CA LEU A 194 11.56 -7.02 -0.01
C LEU A 194 11.11 -6.46 -1.38
N ARG A 195 10.06 -7.01 -2.02
CA ARG A 195 9.47 -6.48 -3.26
C ARG A 195 8.58 -5.27 -2.98
N GLU A 196 9.17 -4.07 -3.08
CA GLU A 196 8.45 -2.80 -2.95
C GLU A 196 7.24 -2.71 -3.91
N GLN A 197 7.37 -3.21 -5.14
CA GLN A 197 6.31 -3.16 -6.15
C GLN A 197 5.10 -4.03 -5.78
N ALA A 198 5.31 -5.29 -5.38
CA ALA A 198 4.23 -6.12 -4.83
C ALA A 198 3.60 -5.53 -3.54
N ARG A 199 4.37 -4.86 -2.67
CA ARG A 199 3.82 -4.13 -1.50
C ARG A 199 2.93 -2.98 -1.91
N ALA A 200 3.34 -2.18 -2.89
CA ALA A 200 2.50 -1.11 -3.46
C ALA A 200 1.21 -1.66 -4.10
N GLN A 201 1.27 -2.86 -4.69
CA GLN A 201 0.09 -3.53 -5.24
C GLN A 201 -0.86 -4.03 -4.14
N LEU A 202 -0.35 -4.57 -3.03
CA LEU A 202 -1.18 -4.96 -1.88
C LEU A 202 -1.87 -3.73 -1.26
N MET A 203 -1.13 -2.65 -1.01
CA MET A 203 -1.69 -1.39 -0.51
C MET A 203 -2.82 -0.85 -1.41
N LEU A 204 -2.63 -0.88 -2.74
CA LEU A 204 -3.65 -0.42 -3.68
C LEU A 204 -4.87 -1.37 -3.73
N ALA A 205 -4.65 -2.69 -3.59
CA ALA A 205 -5.73 -3.69 -3.50
C ALA A 205 -6.59 -3.48 -2.24
N GLN A 206 -5.93 -3.29 -1.09
CA GLN A 206 -6.55 -2.99 0.21
C GLN A 206 -7.32 -1.67 0.15
N TYR A 207 -6.68 -0.56 -0.23
CA TYR A 207 -7.33 0.76 -0.33
C TYR A 207 -8.57 0.72 -1.23
N ARG A 208 -8.46 0.16 -2.45
CA ARG A 208 -9.61 0.04 -3.37
C ARG A 208 -10.76 -0.79 -2.78
N SER A 209 -10.45 -1.76 -1.91
CA SER A 209 -11.43 -2.64 -1.25
C SER A 209 -12.10 -1.98 -0.04
N GLY A 210 -11.69 -0.76 0.35
CA GLY A 210 -12.13 -0.08 1.56
C GLY A 210 -11.33 -0.44 2.82
N LEU A 211 -10.23 -1.19 2.67
CA LEU A 211 -9.31 -1.58 3.73
C LEU A 211 -8.17 -0.55 3.84
N ARG A 212 -8.54 0.72 4.11
CA ARG A 212 -7.60 1.85 4.18
C ARG A 212 -6.59 1.68 5.31
N ALA A 213 -7.04 1.14 6.43
CA ALA A 213 -6.23 0.87 7.61
C ALA A 213 -5.12 -0.14 7.31
N GLU A 214 -5.49 -1.25 6.68
CA GLU A 214 -4.62 -2.37 6.31
C GLU A 214 -3.58 -1.94 5.27
N ALA A 215 -3.94 -1.04 4.34
CA ALA A 215 -3.00 -0.41 3.42
C ALA A 215 -1.93 0.44 4.14
N LEU A 216 -2.31 1.17 5.19
CA LEU A 216 -1.38 2.00 5.95
C LEU A 216 -0.47 1.16 6.87
N GLU A 217 -0.96 0.06 7.44
CA GLU A 217 -0.10 -0.86 8.20
C GLU A 217 0.83 -1.66 7.27
N THR A 218 0.39 -2.06 6.08
CA THR A 218 1.24 -2.69 5.05
C THR A 218 2.45 -1.80 4.68
N TYR A 219 2.28 -0.47 4.71
CA TYR A 219 3.39 0.49 4.58
C TYR A 219 4.30 0.53 5.82
N ARG A 220 3.72 0.56 7.03
CA ARG A 220 4.48 0.57 8.30
C ARG A 220 5.32 -0.69 8.47
N GLU A 221 4.80 -1.86 8.10
CA GLU A 221 5.54 -3.12 8.00
C GLU A 221 6.66 -3.03 6.97
N ALA A 222 6.39 -2.47 5.78
CA ALA A 222 7.40 -2.30 4.73
C ALA A 222 8.58 -1.45 5.22
N ARG A 223 8.28 -0.31 5.84
CA ARG A 223 9.27 0.62 6.41
C ARG A 223 10.10 -0.06 7.49
N ARG A 224 9.46 -0.83 8.38
CA ARG A 224 10.15 -1.59 9.43
C ARG A 224 11.09 -2.63 8.83
N LEU A 225 10.60 -3.49 7.95
CA LEU A 225 11.39 -4.55 7.31
C LEU A 225 12.56 -3.99 6.49
N PHE A 226 12.38 -2.88 5.77
CA PHE A 226 13.44 -2.28 4.95
C PHE A 226 14.51 -1.60 5.82
N ALA A 227 14.12 -1.00 6.95
CA ALA A 227 15.06 -0.47 7.93
C ALA A 227 15.84 -1.58 8.65
N GLU A 228 15.19 -2.71 8.97
CA GLU A 228 15.79 -3.85 9.69
C GLU A 228 16.69 -4.72 8.80
N GLU A 229 16.25 -5.12 7.60
CA GLU A 229 16.98 -6.03 6.71
C GLU A 229 18.01 -5.31 5.80
N LEU A 230 17.73 -4.06 5.41
CA LEU A 230 18.50 -3.34 4.39
C LEU A 230 19.08 -1.99 4.87
N GLY A 231 18.63 -1.46 6.01
CA GLY A 231 19.06 -0.16 6.53
C GLY A 231 18.58 1.04 5.69
N ILE A 232 17.48 0.90 4.95
CA ILE A 232 16.95 1.94 4.04
C ILE A 232 15.47 2.25 4.29
N GLU A 233 15.08 3.48 3.97
CA GLU A 233 13.67 3.88 3.88
C GLU A 233 13.03 3.37 2.58
N PRO A 234 11.69 3.17 2.53
CA PRO A 234 10.96 2.86 1.31
C PRO A 234 11.25 3.81 0.14
N GLY A 235 11.23 3.25 -1.07
CA GLY A 235 11.43 4.01 -2.31
C GLY A 235 10.34 5.06 -2.56
N PRO A 236 10.58 5.99 -3.50
CA PRO A 236 9.66 7.09 -3.75
C PRO A 236 8.26 6.64 -4.18
N ARG A 237 8.14 5.50 -4.86
CA ARG A 237 6.85 4.98 -5.34
C ARG A 237 5.97 4.51 -4.19
N LEU A 238 6.54 3.75 -3.25
CA LEU A 238 5.78 3.26 -2.09
C LEU A 238 5.42 4.40 -1.12
N ARG A 239 6.28 5.42 -1.00
CA ARG A 239 5.98 6.65 -0.26
C ARG A 239 4.87 7.49 -0.90
N GLN A 240 4.96 7.78 -2.21
CA GLN A 240 3.91 8.50 -2.93
C GLN A 240 2.55 7.80 -2.83
N LEU A 241 2.51 6.46 -2.82
CA LEU A 241 1.27 5.72 -2.59
C LEU A 241 0.76 5.86 -1.15
N HIS A 242 1.63 5.82 -0.16
CA HIS A 242 1.27 6.09 1.24
C HIS A 242 0.68 7.50 1.41
N ASP A 243 1.36 8.52 0.88
CA ASP A 243 0.94 9.91 0.93
C ASP A 243 -0.41 10.11 0.23
N ALA A 244 -0.62 9.50 -0.94
CA ALA A 244 -1.89 9.53 -1.66
C ALA A 244 -3.02 8.81 -0.89
N VAL A 245 -2.73 7.69 -0.20
CA VAL A 245 -3.69 6.97 0.64
C VAL A 245 -4.03 7.77 1.92
N LEU A 246 -3.10 8.56 2.46
CA LEU A 246 -3.35 9.52 3.54
C LEU A 246 -4.19 10.72 3.08
N ALA A 247 -3.95 11.24 1.87
CA ALA A 247 -4.69 12.35 1.28
C ALA A 247 -6.05 11.96 0.66
N ASP A 248 -6.31 10.66 0.49
CA ASP A 248 -7.51 10.10 -0.16
C ASP A 248 -7.67 10.55 -1.63
N GLU A 249 -6.56 10.51 -2.38
CA GLU A 249 -6.49 11.08 -3.74
C GLU A 249 -7.35 10.31 -4.76
N ALA A 250 -8.17 11.06 -5.50
CA ALA A 250 -9.22 10.51 -6.37
C ALA A 250 -8.74 9.56 -7.49
N TRP A 251 -7.45 9.60 -7.88
CA TRP A 251 -6.89 8.68 -8.89
C TRP A 251 -6.60 7.27 -8.35
N LEU A 252 -6.56 7.09 -7.03
CA LEU A 252 -6.41 5.77 -6.40
C LEU A 252 -7.66 4.90 -6.55
N ALA A 253 -8.83 5.52 -6.73
CA ALA A 253 -10.08 4.83 -6.95
C ALA A 253 -9.97 3.82 -8.11
N ALA A 254 -10.74 2.74 -8.05
CA ALA A 254 -10.86 1.84 -9.18
C ALA A 254 -11.50 2.60 -10.35
N PRO A 255 -11.01 2.43 -11.60
CA PRO A 255 -11.77 2.91 -12.77
C PRO A 255 -13.15 2.24 -12.75
N PRO A 256 -14.23 2.97 -13.13
CA PRO A 256 -15.57 2.39 -13.11
C PRO A 256 -15.59 1.15 -14.01
N ALA A 257 -16.12 0.04 -13.48
CA ALA A 257 -16.20 -1.22 -14.19
C ALA A 257 -16.95 -1.01 -15.51
N GLY A 258 -16.23 -1.13 -16.63
CA GLY A 258 -16.84 -1.04 -17.95
C GLY A 258 -17.88 -2.15 -18.10
N PRO A 259 -19.01 -1.91 -18.81
CA PRO A 259 -20.06 -2.90 -18.97
C PRO A 259 -19.46 -4.19 -19.53
N ALA A 260 -19.59 -5.29 -18.77
CA ALA A 260 -18.94 -6.55 -19.08
C ALA A 260 -19.47 -7.09 -20.41
N THR A 261 -18.69 -6.92 -21.49
CA THR A 261 -19.01 -7.51 -22.79
C THR A 261 -19.08 -9.03 -22.62
N PRO A 262 -20.26 -9.67 -22.83
CA PRO A 262 -20.41 -11.09 -22.57
C PRO A 262 -19.46 -11.88 -23.46
N HIS A 263 -18.63 -12.72 -22.84
CA HIS A 263 -17.55 -13.41 -23.54
C HIS A 263 -18.13 -14.55 -24.41
N PRO A 264 -18.02 -14.49 -25.75
CA PRO A 264 -18.70 -15.45 -26.61
C PRO A 264 -17.92 -16.76 -26.69
N GLY A 265 -18.19 -17.68 -25.76
CA GLY A 265 -17.74 -19.07 -25.86
C GLY A 265 -17.16 -19.71 -24.60
N GLN A 266 -18.00 -19.95 -23.59
CA GLN A 266 -17.84 -21.14 -22.74
C GLN A 266 -19.21 -21.85 -22.64
N PRO A 267 -19.30 -23.17 -22.91
CA PRO A 267 -20.56 -23.89 -22.85
C PRO A 267 -20.94 -24.20 -21.40
N HIS A 268 -22.16 -23.80 -20.99
CA HIS A 268 -22.71 -24.21 -19.70
C HIS A 268 -23.01 -25.72 -19.69
N PRO A 269 -22.45 -26.51 -18.75
CA PRO A 269 -22.73 -27.93 -18.68
C PRO A 269 -24.01 -28.21 -17.89
N GLY A 270 -25.13 -28.42 -18.60
CA GLY A 270 -26.29 -29.12 -18.04
C GLY A 270 -27.63 -28.42 -18.14
N GLU A 271 -28.24 -28.43 -19.32
CA GLU A 271 -29.70 -28.49 -19.45
C GLU A 271 -30.07 -29.40 -20.63
N MET A 272 -30.41 -30.66 -20.32
CA MET A 272 -30.91 -31.64 -21.29
C MET A 272 -32.38 -31.91 -21.01
N TYR A 273 -33.26 -31.63 -21.96
CA TYR A 273 -34.51 -32.35 -22.23
C TYR A 273 -34.99 -32.00 -23.67
N PRO A 274 -35.92 -32.77 -24.30
CA PRO A 274 -35.79 -33.10 -25.71
C PRO A 274 -37.00 -32.72 -26.58
N GLY A 275 -36.80 -32.67 -27.91
CA GLY A 275 -37.91 -32.68 -28.87
C GLY A 275 -37.63 -31.97 -30.19
N ASP A 276 -36.89 -32.64 -31.08
CA ASP A 276 -37.21 -33.00 -32.49
C ASP A 276 -38.04 -32.06 -33.42
N PRO A 277 -38.00 -32.26 -34.75
CA PRO A 277 -37.66 -31.14 -35.66
C PRO A 277 -38.77 -30.78 -36.66
N HIS A 278 -38.54 -29.74 -37.49
CA HIS A 278 -38.76 -29.79 -38.95
C HIS A 278 -38.32 -28.51 -39.69
N ALA A 279 -37.87 -28.68 -40.94
CA ALA A 279 -37.64 -27.67 -42.00
C ALA A 279 -36.54 -26.60 -41.75
N GLY A 280 -35.69 -26.27 -42.73
CA GLY A 280 -35.54 -26.84 -44.08
C GLY A 280 -34.34 -26.28 -44.85
N ASP A 281 -33.99 -26.95 -45.95
CA ASP A 281 -32.90 -26.61 -46.89
C ASP A 281 -32.95 -25.16 -47.42
N PRO A 282 -31.79 -24.52 -47.71
CA PRO A 282 -31.11 -24.82 -48.99
C PRO A 282 -29.59 -25.09 -48.93
N GLN A 283 -29.16 -25.98 -49.83
CA GLN A 283 -27.77 -26.34 -50.13
C GLN A 283 -27.18 -25.44 -51.28
N PRO A 284 -26.08 -25.78 -52.01
CA PRO A 284 -24.88 -24.94 -52.06
C PRO A 284 -24.66 -24.17 -53.40
N GLY A 285 -23.62 -23.33 -53.45
CA GLY A 285 -23.29 -22.50 -54.63
C GLY A 285 -21.82 -22.03 -54.72
N ASP A 286 -20.89 -22.98 -54.76
CA ASP A 286 -19.47 -22.79 -55.13
C ASP A 286 -19.30 -22.74 -56.67
N PRO A 287 -18.13 -22.41 -57.30
CA PRO A 287 -16.94 -21.71 -56.79
C PRO A 287 -16.25 -20.73 -57.81
N GLN A 288 -15.04 -20.23 -57.47
CA GLN A 288 -13.90 -19.93 -58.38
C GLN A 288 -13.96 -18.72 -59.38
N PRO A 289 -12.83 -18.32 -60.02
CA PRO A 289 -11.43 -18.31 -59.56
C PRO A 289 -10.57 -17.06 -59.94
N GLY A 290 -9.53 -16.78 -59.15
CA GLY A 290 -8.25 -16.21 -59.62
C GLY A 290 -8.19 -14.73 -60.02
N ALA A 291 -7.03 -14.17 -60.35
CA ALA A 291 -5.64 -14.63 -60.18
C ALA A 291 -4.66 -13.43 -60.31
N GLY A 292 -3.40 -13.58 -59.87
CA GLY A 292 -2.31 -12.68 -60.26
C GLY A 292 -1.28 -12.39 -59.18
N ALA A 293 -0.02 -12.76 -59.43
CA ALA A 293 1.14 -12.33 -58.65
C ALA A 293 2.00 -11.38 -59.49
N ALA A 294 2.64 -10.42 -58.83
CA ALA A 294 3.72 -9.59 -59.36
C ALA A 294 4.70 -9.27 -58.23
N ALA A 295 5.95 -8.94 -58.56
CA ALA A 295 7.06 -8.89 -57.61
C ALA A 295 7.80 -7.53 -57.62
N SER A 296 8.77 -7.41 -56.71
CA SER A 296 9.91 -6.48 -56.74
C SER A 296 9.65 -5.00 -56.44
N ALA A 297 10.05 -4.58 -55.23
CA ALA A 297 10.91 -3.41 -55.01
C ALA A 297 11.47 -3.41 -53.58
N GLU A 298 12.78 -3.17 -53.42
CA GLU A 298 13.39 -2.73 -52.16
C GLU A 298 13.23 -1.21 -52.02
N PRO A 299 13.34 -0.65 -50.81
CA PRO A 299 14.45 0.29 -50.62
C PRO A 299 15.17 0.18 -49.27
N GLU A 300 16.45 0.53 -49.27
CA GLU A 300 17.24 0.77 -48.07
C GLU A 300 16.84 2.11 -47.40
N ALA A 301 16.70 2.12 -46.07
CA ALA A 301 16.83 3.33 -45.26
C ALA A 301 17.15 3.01 -43.78
N GLU A 302 18.33 3.47 -43.36
CA GLU A 302 18.81 3.79 -42.01
C GLU A 302 17.91 3.46 -40.79
N ARG A 303 18.45 2.64 -39.88
CA ARG A 303 18.08 2.66 -38.44
C ARG A 303 19.28 3.05 -37.59
N GLN A 304 19.21 4.21 -36.94
CA GLN A 304 20.28 4.75 -36.10
C GLN A 304 20.43 3.94 -34.80
N GLY A 305 21.49 3.13 -34.72
CA GLY A 305 21.83 2.38 -33.50
C GLY A 305 22.78 3.16 -32.60
N PHE A 306 22.26 3.81 -31.55
CA PHE A 306 23.09 4.39 -30.50
C PHE A 306 23.83 3.30 -29.70
N ARG A 307 25.13 3.13 -29.97
CA ARG A 307 26.05 2.32 -29.17
C ARG A 307 26.92 3.24 -28.31
N PHE A 308 26.84 3.08 -26.99
CA PHE A 308 27.92 3.55 -26.12
C PHE A 308 29.08 2.55 -26.17
N ALA A 309 30.27 3.04 -26.49
CA ALA A 309 31.52 2.28 -26.38
C ALA A 309 32.28 2.73 -25.13
N PHE A 310 32.88 1.77 -24.42
CA PHE A 310 33.87 2.04 -23.38
C PHE A 310 35.19 1.39 -23.78
N GLU A 311 36.22 2.21 -23.98
CA GLU A 311 37.58 1.73 -24.23
C GLU A 311 38.29 1.34 -22.91
N PRO A 312 39.06 0.24 -22.87
CA PRO A 312 39.83 -0.15 -21.70
C PRO A 312 41.17 0.61 -21.62
N VAL A 313 41.29 1.55 -20.68
CA VAL A 313 42.56 2.27 -20.42
C VAL A 313 43.66 1.28 -20.02
N SER A 314 44.68 1.18 -20.87
CA SER A 314 45.81 0.27 -20.68
C SER A 314 47.04 1.01 -20.16
N GLN A 315 47.53 0.66 -18.96
CA GLN A 315 48.88 1.02 -18.54
C GLN A 315 49.64 -0.16 -17.91
N ARG A 316 50.88 -0.37 -18.38
CA ARG A 316 51.87 -1.33 -17.86
C ARG A 316 53.20 -0.61 -17.65
N ARG A 317 53.77 -0.67 -16.43
CA ARG A 317 55.21 -0.67 -16.11
C ARG A 317 55.39 -0.62 -14.58
N ALA A 318 56.49 -1.07 -13.97
CA ALA A 318 57.32 -2.26 -14.23
C ALA A 318 58.26 -2.49 -13.01
N LEU A 319 58.45 -3.77 -12.64
CA LEU A 319 59.65 -4.37 -12.00
C LEU A 319 60.51 -3.52 -11.02
N THR A 320 60.59 -3.97 -9.77
CA THR A 320 61.89 -4.30 -9.14
C THR A 320 61.73 -5.35 -8.04
N ARG A 321 62.84 -6.02 -7.69
CA ARG A 321 62.95 -7.08 -6.68
C ARG A 321 64.37 -6.99 -6.08
N PRO A 322 64.52 -7.09 -4.75
CA PRO A 322 65.33 -8.16 -4.14
C PRO A 322 64.69 -8.64 -2.81
N ALA A 323 65.07 -9.68 -2.06
CA ALA A 323 65.93 -10.87 -2.14
C ALA A 323 65.68 -11.64 -0.80
N GLY A 324 66.26 -12.84 -0.60
CA GLY A 324 66.18 -13.61 0.67
C GLY A 324 67.27 -13.23 1.70
N PRO A 325 67.46 -13.98 2.82
CA PRO A 325 67.56 -15.46 2.80
C PRO A 325 66.96 -16.26 4.01
N ALA A 326 67.17 -17.58 3.92
CA ALA A 326 67.22 -18.72 4.87
C ALA A 326 67.30 -18.49 6.42
N ALA A 327 67.12 -19.49 7.33
CA ALA A 327 67.12 -20.96 7.19
C ALA A 327 66.40 -21.73 8.34
N GLU A 328 66.08 -23.01 8.07
CA GLU A 328 66.02 -24.22 8.94
C GLU A 328 65.80 -24.17 10.48
N HIS A 329 64.82 -24.95 11.00
CA HIS A 329 65.08 -26.26 11.65
C HIS A 329 63.83 -27.10 11.98
N ARG A 330 64.03 -28.41 12.23
CA ARG A 330 63.08 -29.48 12.68
C ARG A 330 63.73 -30.22 13.91
N PRO A 331 63.19 -31.28 14.58
CA PRO A 331 62.21 -32.29 14.13
C PRO A 331 61.15 -32.84 15.15
N ALA A 332 60.22 -33.67 14.62
CA ALA A 332 59.49 -34.85 15.18
C ALA A 332 59.20 -35.03 16.71
N ARG A 333 58.07 -35.62 17.13
CA ARG A 333 57.66 -37.07 17.05
C ARG A 333 56.20 -37.27 17.59
N THR A 334 55.44 -38.37 17.46
CA THR A 334 55.28 -39.47 16.45
C THR A 334 54.00 -40.32 16.73
N SER A 335 53.13 -40.47 15.73
CA SER A 335 52.25 -41.65 15.43
C SER A 335 51.09 -42.11 16.36
N PRO A 336 50.09 -42.91 15.86
CA PRO A 336 48.73 -43.02 16.44
C PRO A 336 48.25 -44.46 16.85
N PRO A 337 47.13 -45.06 16.34
CA PRO A 337 45.95 -45.49 17.13
C PRO A 337 45.77 -47.04 17.19
N PRO A 338 44.61 -47.63 17.63
CA PRO A 338 43.45 -47.88 16.73
C PRO A 338 42.06 -47.90 17.45
N ALA A 339 41.09 -48.73 17.00
CA ALA A 339 39.65 -48.62 17.36
C ALA A 339 38.86 -49.95 17.43
N ARG A 340 37.59 -49.87 17.91
CA ARG A 340 36.45 -50.83 17.87
C ARG A 340 36.49 -52.11 18.74
N THR A 341 35.46 -52.31 19.58
CA THR A 341 34.73 -53.59 19.82
C THR A 341 33.44 -53.40 20.65
N SER A 342 32.56 -54.41 20.67
CA SER A 342 31.35 -54.60 21.52
C SER A 342 30.94 -56.09 21.47
N PRO A 343 29.95 -56.63 22.23
CA PRO A 343 29.32 -56.24 23.50
C PRO A 343 29.84 -57.23 24.60
N PRO A 344 29.08 -58.11 25.30
CA PRO A 344 27.81 -58.07 26.09
C PRO A 344 28.11 -58.43 27.60
N PRO A 345 27.25 -59.08 28.44
CA PRO A 345 25.78 -59.23 28.50
C PRO A 345 25.16 -58.76 29.85
N ALA A 346 23.84 -58.97 30.05
CA ALA A 346 23.05 -58.50 31.20
C ALA A 346 23.02 -59.46 32.44
N ARG A 347 22.60 -58.96 33.62
CA ARG A 347 22.10 -59.80 34.75
C ARG A 347 21.12 -59.10 35.74
N THR A 348 19.86 -59.50 35.62
CA THR A 348 18.74 -59.59 36.61
C THR A 348 18.92 -59.20 38.09
N ARG A 349 18.00 -58.35 38.60
CA ARG A 349 17.05 -58.50 39.77
C ARG A 349 16.33 -57.13 39.98
N ALA A 350 15.01 -56.98 40.20
CA ALA A 350 14.05 -57.56 41.15
C ALA A 350 14.35 -57.20 42.62
N ALA A 351 13.47 -56.61 43.44
CA ALA A 351 12.09 -56.10 43.29
C ALA A 351 11.87 -54.94 44.33
N ASP A 352 10.72 -54.44 44.79
CA ASP A 352 9.29 -54.84 44.74
C ASP A 352 8.36 -53.66 45.15
N ARG A 353 7.05 -53.75 44.84
CA ARG A 353 5.87 -52.96 45.34
C ARG A 353 5.80 -51.42 45.10
N GLY A 354 4.63 -50.84 44.81
CA GLY A 354 3.33 -51.50 44.59
C GLY A 354 2.14 -50.60 44.15
N ALA A 355 1.18 -51.27 43.49
CA ALA A 355 -0.22 -50.95 43.16
C ALA A 355 -0.82 -49.55 43.38
N ARG A 356 -1.46 -49.03 42.32
CA ARG A 356 -2.93 -49.10 42.14
C ARG A 356 -3.25 -49.34 40.65
N ALA A 357 -4.48 -49.73 40.34
CA ALA A 357 -4.90 -50.14 38.99
C ALA A 357 -6.33 -49.65 38.71
N ASP A 358 -6.62 -49.42 37.42
CA ASP A 358 -7.94 -49.38 36.79
C ASP A 358 -7.81 -50.00 35.39
N GLU A 359 -8.87 -50.64 34.88
CA GLU A 359 -8.80 -51.53 33.72
C GLU A 359 -9.05 -50.82 32.37
N VAL A 360 -8.33 -51.25 31.32
CA VAL A 360 -8.62 -50.90 29.92
C VAL A 360 -8.56 -52.17 29.06
N PRO A 361 -9.58 -52.50 28.25
CA PRO A 361 -9.63 -53.74 27.47
C PRO A 361 -8.63 -53.75 26.29
N PRO A 362 -8.21 -54.94 25.81
CA PRO A 362 -7.10 -55.08 24.87
C PRO A 362 -7.43 -54.57 23.46
N ALA A 363 -6.45 -53.90 22.85
CA ALA A 363 -6.56 -53.37 21.49
C ALA A 363 -6.71 -54.50 20.45
N ARG A 364 -7.73 -54.39 19.58
CA ARG A 364 -7.85 -55.22 18.37
C ARG A 364 -6.93 -54.66 17.29
N SER A 365 -6.14 -55.53 16.66
CA SER A 365 -5.35 -55.17 15.48
C SER A 365 -6.27 -54.66 14.36
N PRO A 366 -5.98 -53.51 13.71
CA PRO A 366 -6.80 -53.00 12.62
C PRO A 366 -6.74 -53.95 11.42
N GLN A 367 -7.88 -54.51 11.03
CA GLN A 367 -8.00 -55.35 9.85
C GLN A 367 -7.85 -54.50 8.58
N PHE A 368 -6.99 -54.94 7.67
CA PHE A 368 -6.77 -54.27 6.39
C PHE A 368 -7.95 -54.53 5.45
N VAL A 369 -8.71 -53.48 5.12
CA VAL A 369 -9.85 -53.53 4.19
C VAL A 369 -9.38 -53.09 2.80
N PRO A 370 -9.76 -53.75 1.70
CA PRO A 370 -9.27 -53.39 0.36
C PRO A 370 -9.64 -51.96 -0.07
N ALA A 371 -8.66 -51.23 -0.60
CA ALA A 371 -8.80 -49.83 -0.99
C ALA A 371 -9.46 -49.65 -2.38
N ALA A 372 -10.76 -49.94 -2.46
CA ALA A 372 -11.59 -49.65 -3.64
C ALA A 372 -12.68 -48.63 -3.31
N THR A 373 -12.79 -47.57 -4.12
CA THR A 373 -13.88 -46.56 -4.08
C THR A 373 -14.12 -45.81 -2.75
N ALA A 374 -13.18 -45.84 -1.81
CA ALA A 374 -13.18 -44.91 -0.69
C ALA A 374 -12.72 -43.52 -1.18
N ALA A 375 -13.65 -42.56 -1.30
CA ALA A 375 -13.30 -41.18 -1.64
C ALA A 375 -12.34 -40.60 -0.58
N LEU A 376 -11.28 -39.94 -1.05
CA LEU A 376 -10.25 -39.34 -0.21
C LEU A 376 -10.56 -37.84 -0.04
N GLU A 377 -10.59 -37.37 1.20
CA GLU A 377 -10.77 -35.97 1.56
C GLU A 377 -9.57 -35.45 2.35
N PHE A 378 -9.10 -34.25 2.01
CA PHE A 378 -8.13 -33.47 2.76
C PHE A 378 -8.78 -32.23 3.34
N ARG A 379 -8.38 -31.87 4.55
CA ARG A 379 -8.95 -30.74 5.30
C ARG A 379 -7.84 -29.86 5.85
N LEU A 380 -7.90 -28.58 5.50
CA LEU A 380 -6.97 -27.53 5.93
C LEU A 380 -7.70 -26.35 6.59
N LEU A 381 -9.00 -26.19 6.35
CA LEU A 381 -9.79 -25.08 6.89
C LEU A 381 -10.32 -25.40 8.30
N GLY A 382 -9.48 -26.02 9.11
CA GLY A 382 -9.72 -26.48 10.48
C GLY A 382 -8.52 -27.30 10.96
N PRO A 383 -8.71 -28.31 11.82
CA PRO A 383 -7.72 -29.34 12.07
C PRO A 383 -7.19 -29.97 10.78
N VAL A 384 -5.87 -30.15 10.67
CA VAL A 384 -5.28 -30.80 9.49
C VAL A 384 -5.54 -32.30 9.53
N GLU A 385 -6.55 -32.71 8.76
CA GLU A 385 -7.04 -34.09 8.65
C GLU A 385 -6.91 -34.61 7.22
N ALA A 386 -6.80 -35.93 7.10
CA ALA A 386 -7.09 -36.65 5.88
C ALA A 386 -8.08 -37.77 6.20
N THR A 387 -9.08 -38.02 5.37
CA THR A 387 -10.06 -39.12 5.56
C THR A 387 -10.24 -39.92 4.28
N ALA A 388 -10.48 -41.23 4.41
CA ALA A 388 -10.86 -42.10 3.30
C ALA A 388 -12.20 -42.78 3.62
N GLY A 389 -13.22 -42.54 2.79
CA GLY A 389 -14.57 -43.09 2.99
C GLY A 389 -15.17 -42.71 4.36
N GLY A 390 -14.93 -41.48 4.82
CA GLY A 390 -15.39 -40.96 6.11
C GLY A 390 -14.62 -41.46 7.34
N ARG A 391 -13.53 -42.22 7.18
CA ARG A 391 -12.65 -42.62 8.28
C ARG A 391 -11.35 -41.81 8.27
N GLU A 392 -10.96 -41.27 9.41
CA GLU A 392 -9.71 -40.53 9.57
C GLU A 392 -8.50 -41.42 9.27
N ILE A 393 -7.55 -40.89 8.49
CA ILE A 393 -6.22 -41.43 8.29
C ILE A 393 -5.31 -40.74 9.33
N PRO A 394 -4.76 -41.47 10.33
CA PRO A 394 -3.99 -40.83 11.40
C PRO A 394 -2.74 -40.14 10.85
N LEU A 395 -2.36 -39.01 11.43
CA LEU A 395 -1.16 -38.23 11.09
C LEU A 395 -0.31 -38.02 12.35
N ASP A 396 0.95 -38.50 12.37
CA ASP A 396 1.77 -38.56 13.59
C ASP A 396 2.33 -37.17 13.97
N GLY A 397 1.51 -36.36 14.63
CA GLY A 397 1.92 -35.10 15.24
C GLY A 397 2.22 -33.96 14.25
N ALA A 398 2.57 -32.81 14.82
CA ALA A 398 2.61 -31.54 14.10
C ALA A 398 3.48 -31.57 12.83
N LYS A 399 4.69 -32.12 12.90
CA LYS A 399 5.62 -32.14 11.74
C LYS A 399 5.10 -32.98 10.56
N GLN A 400 4.43 -34.11 10.80
CA GLN A 400 3.82 -34.88 9.69
C GLN A 400 2.62 -34.14 9.09
N ARG A 401 1.75 -33.52 9.92
CA ARG A 401 0.65 -32.68 9.44
C ARG A 401 1.16 -31.48 8.64
N SER A 402 2.27 -30.89 9.04
CA SER A 402 2.89 -29.72 8.37
C SER A 402 3.46 -30.06 7.00
N VAL A 403 4.13 -31.21 6.86
CA VAL A 403 4.57 -31.72 5.53
C VAL A 403 3.37 -31.90 4.61
N LEU A 404 2.27 -32.47 5.10
CA LEU A 404 1.06 -32.68 4.29
C LEU A 404 0.39 -31.35 3.92
N ALA A 405 0.17 -30.46 4.89
CA ALA A 405 -0.44 -29.16 4.67
C ALA A 405 0.36 -28.29 3.69
N ALA A 406 1.68 -28.18 3.87
CA ALA A 406 2.54 -27.43 2.95
C ALA A 406 2.49 -27.97 1.51
N LEU A 407 2.42 -29.30 1.33
CA LEU A 407 2.31 -29.94 0.01
C LEU A 407 0.91 -29.80 -0.62
N LEU A 408 -0.15 -29.70 0.18
CA LEU A 408 -1.51 -29.41 -0.28
C LEU A 408 -1.67 -27.92 -0.65
N LEU A 409 -1.08 -27.00 0.13
CA LEU A 409 -1.04 -25.56 -0.16
C LEU A 409 -0.22 -25.25 -1.43
N ALA A 410 0.83 -26.01 -1.70
CA ALA A 410 1.58 -25.95 -2.95
C ALA A 410 0.73 -26.37 -4.18
N ASP A 411 -0.38 -27.09 -3.97
CA ASP A 411 -1.38 -27.47 -4.97
C ASP A 411 -0.78 -28.10 -6.24
N GLY A 412 -0.04 -29.21 -6.08
CA GLY A 412 0.58 -29.95 -7.18
C GLY A 412 1.88 -29.36 -7.75
N ARG A 413 2.33 -28.19 -7.28
CA ARG A 413 3.67 -27.65 -7.59
C ARG A 413 4.76 -28.39 -6.83
N LEU A 414 6.03 -28.29 -7.25
CA LEU A 414 7.14 -28.81 -6.46
C LEU A 414 7.39 -27.89 -5.26
N LEU A 415 7.53 -28.50 -4.07
CA LEU A 415 8.03 -27.81 -2.89
C LEU A 415 9.47 -28.27 -2.58
N PRO A 416 10.48 -27.37 -2.60
CA PRO A 416 11.88 -27.71 -2.33
C PRO A 416 12.08 -28.29 -0.93
N ASP A 417 13.07 -29.18 -0.77
CA ASP A 417 13.49 -29.74 0.52
C ASP A 417 13.85 -28.61 1.51
N ASP A 418 14.51 -27.54 1.05
CA ASP A 418 14.89 -26.39 1.87
C ASP A 418 13.67 -25.56 2.32
N ARG A 419 12.65 -25.38 1.45
CA ARG A 419 11.43 -24.65 1.82
C ARG A 419 10.55 -25.47 2.76
N LEU A 420 10.45 -26.78 2.53
CA LEU A 420 9.89 -27.69 3.52
C LEU A 420 10.64 -27.56 4.85
N SER A 421 11.97 -27.43 4.82
CA SER A 421 12.77 -27.21 6.03
C SER A 421 12.35 -25.94 6.79
N THR A 422 12.27 -24.79 6.10
CA THR A 422 11.82 -23.52 6.71
C THR A 422 10.41 -23.61 7.30
N LEU A 423 9.46 -24.24 6.60
CA LEU A 423 8.07 -24.35 7.07
C LEU A 423 7.89 -25.27 8.30
N ILE A 424 8.82 -26.22 8.53
CA ILE A 424 8.70 -27.26 9.56
C ILE A 424 9.62 -27.02 10.77
N TRP A 425 10.73 -26.30 10.57
CA TRP A 425 11.73 -26.02 11.61
C TRP A 425 12.24 -24.57 11.64
N GLY A 426 11.84 -23.69 10.72
CA GLY A 426 12.28 -22.29 10.70
C GLY A 426 13.76 -22.15 10.34
N TRP A 427 14.48 -21.34 11.11
CA TRP A 427 15.90 -21.02 10.90
C TRP A 427 16.89 -22.00 11.57
N ASP A 428 16.42 -22.85 12.50
CA ASP A 428 17.24 -23.86 13.20
C ASP A 428 16.77 -25.30 12.89
N PRO A 429 16.97 -25.79 11.66
CA PRO A 429 16.66 -27.17 11.31
C PRO A 429 17.69 -28.13 11.93
N PRO A 430 17.27 -29.19 12.64
CA PRO A 430 18.18 -30.11 13.29
C PRO A 430 19.07 -30.80 12.24
N ALA A 431 20.30 -31.16 12.60
CA ALA A 431 21.28 -31.76 11.66
C ALA A 431 20.84 -33.08 10.97
N THR A 432 19.68 -33.64 11.32
CA THR A 432 19.04 -34.79 10.67
C THR A 432 17.75 -34.44 9.90
N TRP A 433 17.44 -33.15 9.67
CA TRP A 433 16.18 -32.67 9.10
C TRP A 433 15.83 -33.36 7.77
N THR A 434 16.80 -33.55 6.87
CA THR A 434 16.58 -34.21 5.57
C THR A 434 16.13 -35.67 5.74
N ALA A 435 16.70 -36.38 6.72
CA ALA A 435 16.29 -37.75 7.06
C ALA A 435 14.92 -37.79 7.76
N GLN A 436 14.59 -36.79 8.58
CA GLN A 436 13.25 -36.63 9.16
C GLN A 436 12.22 -36.36 8.06
N LEU A 437 12.51 -35.47 7.10
CA LEU A 437 11.66 -35.14 5.96
C LEU A 437 11.40 -36.36 5.06
N HIS A 438 12.45 -37.13 4.72
CA HIS A 438 12.31 -38.43 4.05
C HIS A 438 11.39 -39.38 4.82
N THR A 439 11.52 -39.42 6.15
CA THR A 439 10.69 -40.28 7.02
C THR A 439 9.22 -39.85 6.99
N TYR A 440 8.92 -38.56 7.13
CA TYR A 440 7.55 -38.04 7.07
C TYR A 440 6.91 -38.27 5.69
N ALA A 441 7.60 -37.97 4.60
CA ALA A 441 7.12 -38.22 3.24
C ALA A 441 6.89 -39.72 2.97
N SER A 442 7.70 -40.60 3.57
CA SER A 442 7.49 -42.05 3.45
C SER A 442 6.32 -42.56 4.30
N ARG A 443 6.06 -41.98 5.48
CA ARG A 443 4.85 -42.27 6.28
C ARG A 443 3.58 -41.79 5.58
N LEU A 444 3.61 -40.61 4.94
CA LEU A 444 2.49 -40.09 4.16
C LEU A 444 2.18 -41.01 2.96
N ARG A 445 3.18 -41.39 2.16
CA ARG A 445 3.00 -42.40 1.09
C ARG A 445 2.40 -43.71 1.61
N GLY A 446 2.86 -44.21 2.75
CA GLY A 446 2.35 -45.44 3.35
C GLY A 446 0.92 -45.36 3.90
N ARG A 447 0.41 -44.16 4.20
CA ARG A 447 -0.92 -43.95 4.82
C ARG A 447 -1.99 -43.44 3.86
N LEU A 448 -1.63 -42.58 2.91
CA LEU A 448 -2.55 -42.07 1.88
C LEU A 448 -2.75 -43.09 0.74
N GLY A 449 -1.89 -44.10 0.66
CA GLY A 449 -2.01 -45.20 -0.30
C GLY A 449 -1.76 -44.79 -1.75
N PRO A 450 -2.16 -45.63 -2.73
CA PRO A 450 -1.96 -45.36 -4.15
C PRO A 450 -2.93 -44.32 -4.74
N LEU A 451 -3.74 -43.65 -3.90
CA LEU A 451 -4.74 -42.66 -4.33
C LEU A 451 -4.14 -41.27 -4.57
N VAL A 452 -2.88 -41.03 -4.17
CA VAL A 452 -2.15 -39.77 -4.37
C VAL A 452 -0.71 -40.02 -4.83
N ASP A 453 -0.20 -39.18 -5.73
CA ASP A 453 1.14 -39.26 -6.30
C ASP A 453 2.12 -38.35 -5.54
N LEU A 454 2.61 -38.83 -4.39
CA LEU A 454 3.60 -38.15 -3.54
C LEU A 454 5.04 -38.51 -3.97
N VAL A 455 5.52 -37.84 -5.02
CA VAL A 455 6.81 -38.13 -5.67
C VAL A 455 7.92 -37.19 -5.17
N ARG A 456 9.12 -37.73 -4.97
CA ARG A 456 10.33 -36.90 -4.86
C ARG A 456 10.88 -36.60 -6.26
N ARG A 457 10.92 -35.33 -6.64
CA ARG A 457 11.43 -34.85 -7.94
C ARG A 457 12.56 -33.85 -7.67
N GLY A 458 13.79 -34.21 -8.00
CA GLY A 458 14.96 -33.40 -7.62
C GLY A 458 15.15 -33.35 -6.09
N PRO A 459 15.61 -32.22 -5.52
CA PRO A 459 15.69 -31.97 -4.08
C PRO A 459 14.37 -31.39 -3.55
N GLY A 460 13.25 -32.08 -3.75
CA GLY A 460 11.94 -31.61 -3.31
C GLY A 460 10.83 -32.63 -3.56
N TYR A 461 9.63 -32.32 -3.04
CA TYR A 461 8.46 -33.18 -3.10
C TYR A 461 7.29 -32.52 -3.83
N ARG A 462 6.57 -33.32 -4.61
CA ARG A 462 5.30 -32.95 -5.24
C ARG A 462 4.22 -33.88 -4.72
N LEU A 463 3.06 -33.34 -4.35
CA LEU A 463 1.86 -34.09 -4.03
C LEU A 463 0.80 -33.77 -5.08
N ASP A 464 0.46 -34.72 -5.93
CA ASP A 464 -0.75 -34.66 -6.74
C ASP A 464 -1.82 -35.53 -6.08
N ILE A 465 -2.97 -34.94 -5.79
CA ILE A 465 -4.11 -35.60 -5.13
C ILE A 465 -5.18 -36.09 -6.11
N GLY A 466 -5.01 -35.83 -7.42
CA GLY A 466 -5.96 -36.23 -8.46
C GLY A 466 -7.40 -35.77 -8.15
N PRO A 467 -8.39 -36.68 -8.19
CA PRO A 467 -9.79 -36.37 -7.91
C PRO A 467 -10.14 -36.33 -6.41
N ALA A 468 -9.18 -36.44 -5.49
CA ALA A 468 -9.44 -36.31 -4.06
C ALA A 468 -9.93 -34.89 -3.72
N ARG A 469 -10.89 -34.80 -2.78
CA ARG A 469 -11.47 -33.52 -2.38
C ARG A 469 -10.53 -32.81 -1.42
N LEU A 470 -10.41 -31.49 -1.56
CA LEU A 470 -9.66 -30.62 -0.65
C LEU A 470 -10.54 -29.42 -0.33
N ASP A 471 -10.84 -29.21 0.95
CA ASP A 471 -11.76 -28.15 1.41
C ASP A 471 -11.33 -26.74 0.97
N LEU A 472 -10.03 -26.46 0.93
CA LEU A 472 -9.47 -25.23 0.37
C LEU A 472 -9.77 -25.01 -1.13
N ARG A 473 -9.83 -26.09 -1.94
CA ARG A 473 -10.19 -25.98 -3.38
C ARG A 473 -11.68 -25.71 -3.56
N GLU A 474 -12.53 -26.36 -2.75
CA GLU A 474 -13.98 -26.13 -2.75
C GLU A 474 -14.31 -24.71 -2.29
N PHE A 475 -13.69 -24.26 -1.19
CA PHE A 475 -13.80 -22.89 -0.68
C PHE A 475 -13.45 -21.85 -1.74
N ARG A 476 -12.29 -21.98 -2.41
CA ARG A 476 -11.88 -21.05 -3.48
C ARG A 476 -12.88 -21.04 -4.64
N ARG A 477 -13.28 -22.21 -5.16
CA ARG A 477 -14.27 -22.29 -6.25
C ARG A 477 -15.60 -21.61 -5.88
N ASP A 478 -16.13 -21.91 -4.70
CA ASP A 478 -17.45 -21.41 -4.30
C ASP A 478 -17.39 -19.93 -3.90
N ALA A 479 -16.24 -19.44 -3.41
CA ALA A 479 -15.93 -18.02 -3.26
C ALA A 479 -15.89 -17.29 -4.61
N ASP A 480 -15.12 -17.78 -5.60
CA ASP A 480 -14.99 -17.17 -6.93
C ASP A 480 -16.35 -17.07 -7.64
N LEU A 481 -17.16 -18.13 -7.56
CA LEU A 481 -18.51 -18.17 -8.12
C LEU A 481 -19.47 -17.24 -7.36
N GLY A 482 -19.34 -17.17 -6.03
CA GLY A 482 -20.15 -16.31 -5.17
C GLY A 482 -19.86 -14.82 -5.36
N HIS A 483 -18.58 -14.45 -5.50
CA HIS A 483 -18.15 -13.08 -5.81
C HIS A 483 -18.69 -12.62 -7.17
N ARG A 484 -18.56 -13.45 -8.21
CA ARG A 484 -19.15 -13.16 -9.54
C ARG A 484 -20.67 -13.06 -9.50
N ALA A 485 -21.35 -13.87 -8.68
CA ALA A 485 -22.79 -13.73 -8.49
C ALA A 485 -23.15 -12.40 -7.81
N LEU A 486 -22.34 -11.92 -6.86
CA LEU A 486 -22.51 -10.62 -6.20
C LEU A 486 -22.28 -9.45 -7.17
N GLU A 487 -21.21 -9.49 -7.97
CA GLU A 487 -20.93 -8.48 -9.03
C GLU A 487 -22.09 -8.35 -10.02
N ASN A 488 -22.73 -9.45 -10.38
CA ASN A 488 -23.88 -9.49 -11.30
C ASN A 488 -25.24 -9.21 -10.60
N GLY A 489 -25.25 -8.82 -9.33
CA GLY A 489 -26.48 -8.52 -8.57
C GLY A 489 -27.36 -9.74 -8.26
N ALA A 490 -26.85 -10.96 -8.46
CA ALA A 490 -27.56 -12.22 -8.21
C ALA A 490 -27.49 -12.61 -6.73
N TYR A 491 -27.90 -11.70 -5.83
CA TYR A 491 -27.66 -11.76 -4.38
C TYR A 491 -28.07 -13.09 -3.73
N ALA A 492 -29.20 -13.69 -4.13
CA ALA A 492 -29.63 -14.99 -3.61
C ALA A 492 -28.62 -16.12 -3.90
N ARG A 493 -28.05 -16.14 -5.11
CA ARG A 493 -27.05 -17.13 -5.51
C ARG A 493 -25.67 -16.83 -4.92
N ALA A 494 -25.34 -15.54 -4.74
CA ALA A 494 -24.14 -15.13 -4.01
C ALA A 494 -24.18 -15.59 -2.55
N ALA A 495 -25.27 -15.31 -1.83
CA ALA A 495 -25.43 -15.72 -0.43
C ALA A 495 -25.34 -17.25 -0.26
N GLU A 496 -25.95 -18.02 -1.16
CA GLU A 496 -25.86 -19.49 -1.17
C GLU A 496 -24.40 -19.99 -1.35
N LEU A 497 -23.71 -19.50 -2.39
CA LEU A 497 -22.34 -19.92 -2.72
C LEU A 497 -21.32 -19.50 -1.67
N LEU A 498 -21.40 -18.26 -1.18
CA LEU A 498 -20.49 -17.74 -0.16
C LEU A 498 -20.74 -18.43 1.20
N SER A 499 -21.98 -18.84 1.49
CA SER A 499 -22.30 -19.70 2.64
C SER A 499 -21.75 -21.12 2.47
N ALA A 500 -21.81 -21.71 1.27
CA ALA A 500 -21.21 -23.02 0.99
C ALA A 500 -19.68 -23.00 1.09
N ALA A 501 -19.05 -21.90 0.68
CA ALA A 501 -17.62 -21.64 0.88
C ALA A 501 -17.27 -21.53 2.37
N LEU A 502 -17.97 -20.68 3.14
CA LEU A 502 -17.75 -20.57 4.60
C LEU A 502 -18.06 -21.88 5.34
N GLY A 503 -18.99 -22.69 4.85
CA GLY A 503 -19.30 -24.02 5.37
C GLY A 503 -18.17 -25.05 5.27
N GLN A 504 -17.09 -24.77 4.53
CA GLN A 504 -15.88 -25.58 4.55
C GLN A 504 -15.05 -25.41 5.85
N TRP A 505 -15.25 -24.30 6.56
CA TRP A 505 -14.45 -23.88 7.71
C TRP A 505 -14.93 -24.50 9.03
N ARG A 506 -13.98 -25.06 9.79
CA ARG A 506 -14.19 -25.89 10.98
C ARG A 506 -13.27 -25.45 12.12
N GLY A 507 -13.39 -24.18 12.50
CA GLY A 507 -12.60 -23.52 13.55
C GLY A 507 -11.44 -22.69 12.98
N GLU A 508 -10.29 -22.78 13.64
CA GLU A 508 -9.01 -22.17 13.25
C GLU A 508 -8.35 -23.03 12.16
N PRO A 509 -7.99 -22.47 10.99
CA PRO A 509 -7.38 -23.22 9.89
C PRO A 509 -5.99 -23.74 10.28
N LEU A 510 -5.51 -24.76 9.56
CA LEU A 510 -4.22 -25.43 9.78
C LEU A 510 -4.01 -25.96 11.21
N THR A 511 -5.07 -26.13 12.02
CA THR A 511 -4.95 -26.48 13.45
C THR A 511 -4.08 -27.72 13.65
N GLY A 512 -3.01 -27.55 14.44
CA GLY A 512 -2.10 -28.62 14.82
C GLY A 512 -0.90 -28.85 13.89
N VAL A 513 -0.55 -27.92 12.99
CA VAL A 513 0.75 -27.86 12.30
C VAL A 513 1.87 -27.30 13.20
N THR A 514 3.07 -27.08 12.66
CA THR A 514 4.17 -26.34 13.30
C THR A 514 3.92 -24.82 13.25
N PRO A 515 4.29 -24.05 14.29
CA PRO A 515 4.10 -22.60 14.30
C PRO A 515 4.66 -21.91 13.04
N GLN A 516 5.80 -22.37 12.53
CA GLN A 516 6.48 -21.82 11.34
C GLN A 516 5.71 -22.02 10.02
N LEU A 517 4.74 -22.93 9.97
CA LEU A 517 3.79 -23.05 8.86
C LEU A 517 2.55 -22.20 9.10
N ALA A 518 2.07 -22.17 10.35
CA ALA A 518 0.91 -21.37 10.75
C ALA A 518 1.18 -19.86 10.58
N GLU A 519 2.23 -19.33 11.21
CA GLU A 519 2.72 -17.94 11.12
C GLU A 519 2.84 -17.44 9.67
N LYS A 520 3.13 -18.34 8.72
CA LYS A 520 3.31 -17.99 7.31
C LYS A 520 2.05 -18.07 6.46
N GLU A 521 1.22 -19.09 6.66
CA GLU A 521 0.12 -19.40 5.74
C GLU A 521 -1.27 -19.03 6.31
N LEU A 522 -1.41 -18.82 7.64
CA LEU A 522 -2.66 -18.38 8.26
C LEU A 522 -3.16 -17.01 7.74
N PRO A 523 -2.33 -15.93 7.66
CA PRO A 523 -2.87 -14.59 7.37
C PRO A 523 -3.55 -14.49 6.01
N ALA A 524 -3.00 -15.19 4.99
CA ALA A 524 -3.59 -15.26 3.66
C ALA A 524 -4.92 -16.05 3.62
N LEU A 525 -5.05 -17.08 4.46
CA LEU A 525 -6.29 -17.85 4.60
C LEU A 525 -7.37 -17.04 5.33
N GLU A 526 -7.00 -16.36 6.42
CA GLU A 526 -7.93 -15.55 7.21
C GLU A 526 -8.43 -14.31 6.45
N GLU A 527 -7.55 -13.63 5.69
CA GLU A 527 -7.95 -12.57 4.76
C GLU A 527 -8.97 -13.08 3.73
N SER A 528 -8.68 -14.24 3.11
CA SER A 528 -9.60 -14.87 2.15
C SER A 528 -10.96 -15.19 2.79
N ARG A 529 -10.98 -15.63 4.06
CA ARG A 529 -12.21 -15.90 4.82
C ARG A 529 -13.02 -14.62 5.06
N LEU A 530 -12.36 -13.53 5.45
CA LEU A 530 -13.00 -12.26 5.77
C LEU A 530 -13.60 -11.62 4.53
N ALA A 531 -12.91 -11.63 3.38
CA ALA A 531 -13.45 -11.15 2.11
C ALA A 531 -14.74 -11.91 1.70
N VAL A 532 -14.75 -13.25 1.80
CA VAL A 532 -15.94 -14.08 1.52
C VAL A 532 -17.08 -13.81 2.51
N LEU A 533 -16.75 -13.55 3.77
CA LEU A 533 -17.72 -13.25 4.80
C LEU A 533 -18.35 -11.86 4.63
N GLU A 534 -17.55 -10.84 4.33
CA GLU A 534 -18.03 -9.49 3.97
C GLU A 534 -18.95 -9.55 2.75
N ASP A 535 -18.58 -10.31 1.71
CA ASP A 535 -19.37 -10.44 0.49
C ASP A 535 -20.68 -11.22 0.71
N ARG A 536 -20.70 -12.24 1.60
CA ARG A 536 -21.94 -12.91 2.02
C ARG A 536 -22.88 -11.91 2.71
N ILE A 537 -22.36 -11.10 3.63
CA ILE A 537 -23.17 -10.14 4.37
C ILE A 537 -23.68 -9.02 3.44
N GLU A 538 -22.91 -8.61 2.44
CA GLU A 538 -23.39 -7.69 1.39
C GLU A 538 -24.58 -8.28 0.63
N ALA A 539 -24.51 -9.57 0.25
CA ALA A 539 -25.62 -10.28 -0.38
C ALA A 539 -26.85 -10.43 0.55
N GLU A 540 -26.65 -10.75 1.83
CA GLU A 540 -27.75 -10.88 2.80
C GLU A 540 -28.41 -9.55 3.14
N LEU A 541 -27.65 -8.45 3.23
CA LEU A 541 -28.19 -7.10 3.37
C LEU A 541 -28.93 -6.65 2.11
N ALA A 542 -28.48 -7.06 0.91
CA ALA A 542 -29.22 -6.84 -0.33
C ALA A 542 -30.55 -7.62 -0.38
N LEU A 543 -30.62 -8.79 0.26
CA LEU A 543 -31.84 -9.60 0.40
C LEU A 543 -32.77 -9.14 1.55
N GLY A 544 -32.44 -8.06 2.26
CA GLY A 544 -33.22 -7.55 3.39
C GLY A 544 -32.99 -8.27 4.73
N GLY A 545 -31.96 -9.12 4.83
CA GLY A 545 -31.60 -9.91 6.03
C GLY A 545 -31.08 -9.11 7.24
N HIS A 546 -31.28 -7.79 7.25
CA HIS A 546 -30.69 -6.82 8.18
C HIS A 546 -30.71 -7.26 9.65
N ARG A 547 -31.87 -7.69 10.14
CA ARG A 547 -32.07 -8.07 11.55
C ARG A 547 -31.33 -9.36 11.96
N ALA A 548 -31.05 -10.25 11.00
CA ALA A 548 -30.28 -11.47 11.23
C ALA A 548 -28.77 -11.19 11.20
N ALA A 549 -28.31 -10.27 10.35
CA ALA A 549 -26.90 -9.92 10.20
C ALA A 549 -26.33 -9.10 11.38
N VAL A 550 -27.14 -8.21 12.00
CA VAL A 550 -26.66 -7.27 13.05
C VAL A 550 -25.91 -7.94 14.22
N PRO A 551 -26.38 -9.05 14.84
CA PRO A 551 -25.65 -9.71 15.92
C PRO A 551 -24.29 -10.28 15.51
N GLU A 552 -24.18 -10.78 14.27
CA GLU A 552 -22.92 -11.29 13.74
C GLU A 552 -21.96 -10.13 13.42
N LEU A 553 -22.48 -9.07 12.79
CA LEU A 553 -21.74 -7.85 12.47
C LEU A 553 -21.19 -7.14 13.72
N LEU A 554 -21.95 -7.12 14.82
CA LEU A 554 -21.46 -6.59 16.11
C LEU A 554 -20.24 -7.36 16.62
N ARG A 555 -20.24 -8.69 16.52
CA ARG A 555 -19.10 -9.54 16.88
C ARG A 555 -17.90 -9.27 15.95
N LEU A 556 -18.14 -9.24 14.64
CA LEU A 556 -17.10 -9.04 13.62
C LEU A 556 -16.43 -7.67 13.70
N VAL A 557 -17.19 -6.60 14.01
CA VAL A 557 -16.65 -5.25 14.22
C VAL A 557 -15.86 -5.14 15.54
N ALA A 558 -16.12 -6.00 16.52
CA ALA A 558 -15.31 -6.10 17.74
C ALA A 558 -14.03 -6.93 17.53
N GLU A 559 -14.07 -7.98 16.69
CA GLU A 559 -12.91 -8.81 16.33
C GLU A 559 -11.98 -8.12 15.32
N HIS A 560 -12.53 -7.34 14.39
CA HIS A 560 -11.79 -6.67 13.31
C HIS A 560 -12.08 -5.16 13.28
N PRO A 561 -11.67 -4.40 14.33
CA PRO A 561 -12.11 -3.02 14.54
C PRO A 561 -11.64 -2.02 13.49
N THR A 562 -10.59 -2.32 12.72
CA THR A 562 -10.09 -1.48 11.61
C THR A 562 -10.92 -1.59 10.34
N ARG A 563 -11.66 -2.70 10.14
CA ARG A 563 -12.35 -3.00 8.88
C ARG A 563 -13.58 -2.12 8.68
N GLU A 564 -13.39 -1.03 7.97
CA GLU A 564 -14.43 -0.04 7.62
C GLU A 564 -15.63 -0.67 6.89
N ARG A 565 -15.41 -1.72 6.08
CA ARG A 565 -16.46 -2.42 5.33
C ARG A 565 -17.44 -3.16 6.25
N LEU A 566 -16.94 -3.87 7.26
CA LEU A 566 -17.76 -4.51 8.31
C LEU A 566 -18.52 -3.45 9.13
N ARG A 567 -17.87 -2.33 9.47
CA ARG A 567 -18.54 -1.19 10.13
C ARG A 567 -19.68 -0.63 9.28
N GLY A 568 -19.46 -0.43 7.98
CA GLY A 568 -20.49 0.06 7.07
C GLY A 568 -21.67 -0.91 6.92
N GLN A 569 -21.40 -2.21 6.83
CA GLN A 569 -22.44 -3.24 6.84
C GLN A 569 -23.26 -3.23 8.13
N LEU A 570 -22.62 -3.04 9.29
CA LEU A 570 -23.29 -2.86 10.58
C LEU A 570 -24.16 -1.59 10.61
N MET A 571 -23.67 -0.46 10.09
CA MET A 571 -24.44 0.78 9.96
C MET A 571 -25.69 0.60 9.11
N ILE A 572 -25.58 -0.06 7.94
CA ILE A 572 -26.72 -0.38 7.07
C ILE A 572 -27.72 -1.29 7.80
N GLY A 573 -27.23 -2.35 8.46
CA GLY A 573 -28.07 -3.28 9.22
C GLY A 573 -28.83 -2.63 10.37
N LEU A 574 -28.17 -1.74 11.12
CA LEU A 574 -28.77 -0.98 12.22
C LEU A 574 -29.78 0.06 11.71
N TYR A 575 -29.41 0.87 10.72
CA TYR A 575 -30.29 1.86 10.11
C TYR A 575 -31.57 1.21 9.56
N ARG A 576 -31.45 0.09 8.84
CA ARG A 576 -32.60 -0.68 8.32
C ARG A 576 -33.34 -1.52 9.37
N CYS A 577 -32.98 -1.39 10.65
CA CYS A 577 -33.74 -1.88 11.80
C CYS A 577 -34.25 -0.74 12.68
N ASP A 578 -34.40 0.48 12.12
CA ASP A 578 -34.81 1.72 12.80
C ASP A 578 -33.87 2.19 13.93
N ARG A 579 -32.62 1.71 13.95
CA ARG A 579 -31.59 2.03 14.94
C ARG A 579 -30.55 3.01 14.37
N GLN A 580 -31.03 4.15 13.86
CA GLN A 580 -30.19 5.20 13.26
C GLN A 580 -29.15 5.76 14.25
N GLY A 581 -29.51 5.95 15.52
CA GLY A 581 -28.58 6.43 16.56
C GLY A 581 -27.38 5.49 16.73
N ASP A 582 -27.64 4.20 16.91
CA ASP A 582 -26.64 3.15 17.04
C ASP A 582 -25.75 3.05 15.78
N ALA A 583 -26.32 3.27 14.58
CA ALA A 583 -25.55 3.33 13.34
C ALA A 583 -24.57 4.52 13.31
N LEU A 584 -24.98 5.68 13.80
CA LEU A 584 -24.10 6.84 13.95
C LEU A 584 -23.04 6.62 15.05
N GLU A 585 -23.37 5.92 16.13
CA GLU A 585 -22.39 5.54 17.17
C GLU A 585 -21.32 4.56 16.63
N VAL A 586 -21.70 3.59 15.79
CA VAL A 586 -20.74 2.67 15.13
C VAL A 586 -19.74 3.42 14.24
N TYR A 587 -20.19 4.47 13.55
CA TYR A 587 -19.31 5.38 12.81
C TYR A 587 -18.37 6.15 13.75
N GLU A 588 -18.91 6.81 14.78
CA GLU A 588 -18.11 7.62 15.71
C GLU A 588 -17.09 6.80 16.52
N ALA A 589 -17.44 5.57 16.90
CA ALA A 589 -16.51 4.63 17.51
C ALA A 589 -15.40 4.21 16.54
N GLY A 590 -15.72 4.00 15.25
CA GLY A 590 -14.73 3.71 14.21
C GLY A 590 -13.81 4.90 13.93
N ARG A 591 -14.37 6.12 13.84
CA ARG A 591 -13.62 7.36 13.62
C ARG A 591 -12.60 7.62 14.74
N ARG A 592 -12.98 7.44 16.00
CA ARG A 592 -12.04 7.55 17.14
C ARG A 592 -10.91 6.54 17.03
N LEU A 593 -11.23 5.27 16.81
CA LEU A 593 -10.23 4.19 16.73
C LEU A 593 -9.24 4.38 15.57
N LEU A 594 -9.71 4.74 14.37
CA LEU A 594 -8.83 5.02 13.22
C LEU A 594 -7.95 6.26 13.44
N ALA A 595 -8.45 7.28 14.15
CA ALA A 595 -7.66 8.45 14.52
C ALA A 595 -6.64 8.15 15.62
N GLU A 596 -6.95 7.26 16.56
CA GLU A 596 -6.10 6.88 17.70
C GLU A 596 -5.00 5.89 17.32
N ASP A 597 -5.32 4.79 16.61
CA ASP A 597 -4.36 3.74 16.23
C ASP A 597 -3.55 4.08 14.95
N LEU A 598 -4.19 4.76 14.01
CA LEU A 598 -3.68 4.93 12.64
C LEU A 598 -3.41 6.39 12.25
N GLY A 599 -3.98 7.35 12.98
CA GLY A 599 -3.83 8.78 12.71
C GLY A 599 -4.66 9.29 11.53
N VAL A 600 -5.72 8.56 11.13
CA VAL A 600 -6.51 8.88 9.93
C VAL A 600 -8.03 8.93 10.17
N ASP A 601 -8.71 9.77 9.41
CA ASP A 601 -10.17 9.72 9.26
C ASP A 601 -10.63 8.41 8.57
N PRO A 602 -11.89 8.00 8.78
CA PRO A 602 -12.58 7.01 7.95
C PRO A 602 -12.42 7.26 6.44
N GLY A 603 -12.30 6.19 5.67
CA GLY A 603 -12.24 6.19 4.22
C GLY A 603 -13.52 6.69 3.54
N PRO A 604 -13.45 7.02 2.24
CA PRO A 604 -14.52 7.75 1.55
C PRO A 604 -15.81 6.95 1.42
N ALA A 605 -15.75 5.61 1.44
CA ALA A 605 -16.94 4.77 1.46
C ALA A 605 -17.73 4.90 2.78
N LEU A 606 -17.04 4.81 3.93
CA LEU A 606 -17.66 4.91 5.24
C LEU A 606 -18.14 6.34 5.54
N ARG A 607 -17.39 7.36 5.08
CA ARG A 607 -17.82 8.78 5.13
C ARG A 607 -19.08 9.07 4.32
N ARG A 608 -19.19 8.53 3.09
CA ARG A 608 -20.42 8.65 2.27
C ARG A 608 -21.61 7.96 2.94
N LEU A 609 -21.41 6.74 3.45
CA LEU A 609 -22.46 6.00 4.14
C LEU A 609 -22.95 6.72 5.41
N HIS A 610 -22.05 7.28 6.20
CA HIS A 610 -22.41 8.13 7.35
C HIS A 610 -23.29 9.30 6.91
N HIS A 611 -22.96 9.99 5.82
CA HIS A 611 -23.80 11.06 5.28
C HIS A 611 -25.20 10.56 4.85
N GLN A 612 -25.29 9.41 4.17
CA GLN A 612 -26.58 8.80 3.79
C GLN A 612 -27.42 8.35 5.00
N VAL A 613 -26.78 7.84 6.06
CA VAL A 613 -27.44 7.52 7.34
C VAL A 613 -27.92 8.80 8.05
N LEU A 614 -27.18 9.91 7.92
CA LEU A 614 -27.51 11.21 8.52
C LEU A 614 -28.68 11.91 7.80
N THR A 615 -28.71 11.89 6.47
CA THR A 615 -29.78 12.53 5.67
C THR A 615 -31.02 11.66 5.53
N GLY A 616 -30.87 10.34 5.61
CA GLY A 616 -31.92 9.35 5.35
C GLY A 616 -31.96 8.83 3.92
N ASP A 617 -31.05 9.28 3.04
CA ASP A 617 -31.01 8.93 1.61
C ASP A 617 -30.44 7.53 1.31
N LEU A 618 -30.61 6.57 2.23
CA LEU A 618 -30.09 5.21 2.14
C LEU A 618 -30.93 4.32 1.20
N SER A 619 -31.10 4.80 -0.03
CA SER A 619 -31.83 4.15 -1.13
C SER A 619 -31.18 2.83 -1.54
N HIS A 620 -32.01 1.87 -1.95
CA HIS A 620 -31.58 0.49 -2.18
C HIS A 620 -31.30 0.20 -3.66
N PRO A 621 -30.13 -0.34 -4.03
CA PRO A 621 -29.94 -0.94 -5.33
C PRO A 621 -30.53 -2.36 -5.35
N GLY A 622 -31.49 -2.63 -6.25
CA GLY A 622 -31.80 -4.01 -6.67
C GLY A 622 -33.17 -4.61 -6.30
N VAL A 623 -34.00 -3.96 -5.49
CA VAL A 623 -35.40 -4.40 -5.26
C VAL A 623 -36.36 -3.43 -5.97
N PRO A 624 -37.06 -3.84 -7.04
CA PRO A 624 -38.11 -3.02 -7.62
C PRO A 624 -39.29 -2.92 -6.64
N ASP A 625 -39.72 -1.70 -6.34
CA ASP A 625 -40.81 -1.45 -5.40
C ASP A 625 -42.12 -2.11 -5.87
N ARG A 626 -42.55 -3.14 -5.14
CA ARG A 626 -43.82 -3.85 -5.39
C ARG A 626 -45.01 -3.24 -4.65
N SER A 627 -44.84 -2.11 -3.96
CA SER A 627 -45.91 -1.36 -3.30
C SER A 627 -46.48 -0.20 -4.13
N ALA A 628 -46.00 0.01 -5.37
CA ALA A 628 -46.45 1.07 -6.28
C ALA A 628 -47.35 0.57 -7.43
N ALA A 629 -48.32 -0.31 -7.13
CA ALA A 629 -49.34 -0.77 -8.07
C ALA A 629 -50.74 -0.75 -7.43
N VAL A 630 -51.81 -0.67 -8.25
CA VAL A 630 -53.24 -0.66 -7.83
C VAL A 630 -53.63 0.66 -7.11
N LEU A 631 -53.83 1.80 -7.78
CA LEU A 631 -54.96 2.07 -8.70
C LEU A 631 -54.84 3.45 -9.37
N THR A 632 -55.23 3.54 -10.65
CA THR A 632 -55.59 4.81 -11.30
C THR A 632 -57.11 4.85 -11.51
N PRO A 633 -57.80 5.91 -11.05
CA PRO A 633 -59.01 6.37 -11.73
C PRO A 633 -58.82 7.73 -12.40
N THR A 634 -59.24 7.79 -13.66
CA THR A 634 -59.38 8.95 -14.54
C THR A 634 -59.86 10.26 -13.89
N ALA A 635 -59.22 11.37 -14.23
CA ALA A 635 -59.63 12.73 -13.85
C ALA A 635 -60.83 13.27 -14.67
N ARG A 636 -61.57 14.23 -14.09
CA ARG A 636 -62.07 15.46 -14.76
C ARG A 636 -62.44 16.54 -13.69
N PRO A 637 -62.58 17.83 -14.07
CA PRO A 637 -62.38 18.97 -13.16
C PRO A 637 -63.66 19.53 -12.52
N ASP A 638 -63.51 20.32 -11.45
CA ASP A 638 -63.83 21.76 -11.40
C ASP A 638 -63.65 22.35 -9.96
N ALA A 639 -63.68 23.70 -9.86
CA ALA A 639 -63.80 24.54 -8.65
C ALA A 639 -62.57 24.74 -7.70
N GLU A 640 -62.02 25.95 -7.75
CA GLU A 640 -61.32 26.71 -6.67
C GLU A 640 -62.34 27.63 -5.93
N PRO A 641 -62.01 28.45 -4.90
CA PRO A 641 -60.92 28.44 -3.88
C PRO A 641 -61.59 28.61 -2.46
N PRO A 642 -61.11 29.34 -1.40
CA PRO A 642 -59.80 29.94 -1.08
C PRO A 642 -59.27 29.76 0.39
N GLY A 643 -58.00 30.14 0.59
CA GLY A 643 -57.40 30.50 1.90
C GLY A 643 -56.33 29.52 2.43
N THR A 644 -55.21 29.95 3.04
CA THR A 644 -54.77 31.32 3.36
C THR A 644 -53.25 31.38 3.65
N THR A 645 -52.51 32.34 3.06
CA THR A 645 -51.17 32.86 3.50
C THR A 645 -49.98 31.87 3.62
N ARG A 646 -48.70 32.24 3.41
CA ARG A 646 -47.99 33.53 3.12
C ARG A 646 -46.77 33.24 2.21
N PRO A 647 -45.99 34.24 1.72
CA PRO A 647 -45.25 34.09 0.46
C PRO A 647 -43.88 33.40 0.56
N ILE A 648 -43.55 32.64 -0.48
CA ILE A 648 -42.17 32.43 -0.96
C ILE A 648 -41.91 33.50 -2.04
N VAL A 649 -40.78 34.20 -1.95
CA VAL A 649 -40.36 35.16 -2.99
C VAL A 649 -39.96 34.40 -4.25
N ALA A 650 -40.46 34.84 -5.42
CA ALA A 650 -40.21 34.17 -6.68
C ALA A 650 -38.72 34.24 -7.09
N ALA A 651 -38.14 33.10 -7.46
CA ALA A 651 -36.92 33.06 -8.25
C ALA A 651 -37.23 33.53 -9.70
N PRO A 652 -36.28 34.21 -10.38
CA PRO A 652 -36.50 34.64 -11.77
C PRO A 652 -36.47 33.44 -12.73
N PRO A 653 -37.35 33.40 -13.75
CA PRO A 653 -37.27 32.40 -14.81
C PRO A 653 -36.18 32.78 -15.82
N GLY A 654 -35.23 31.87 -16.07
CA GLY A 654 -34.17 32.06 -17.08
C GLY A 654 -32.76 31.81 -16.56
N GLY A 655 -32.44 30.55 -16.32
CA GLY A 655 -31.08 30.08 -16.08
C GLY A 655 -30.94 28.66 -16.61
N GLU A 656 -30.02 28.45 -17.55
CA GLU A 656 -29.69 27.13 -18.08
C GLU A 656 -29.12 26.22 -16.97
N GLU A 657 -29.27 24.90 -17.10
CA GLU A 657 -28.71 23.91 -16.17
C GLU A 657 -27.17 23.94 -16.20
N ARG A 658 -26.57 24.86 -15.43
CA ARG A 658 -25.13 24.92 -15.22
C ARG A 658 -24.71 23.85 -14.21
N GLY A 659 -24.71 22.59 -14.66
CA GLY A 659 -24.12 21.43 -13.99
C GLY A 659 -22.60 21.50 -13.92
N GLY A 660 -22.06 22.62 -13.45
CA GLY A 660 -20.63 22.82 -13.19
C GLY A 660 -20.24 22.31 -11.80
N LEU A 661 -19.01 21.83 -11.69
CA LEU A 661 -18.45 21.40 -10.40
C LEU A 661 -18.40 22.60 -9.42
N VAL A 662 -18.97 22.43 -8.23
CA VAL A 662 -18.82 23.37 -7.12
C VAL A 662 -17.40 23.21 -6.55
N PRO A 663 -16.56 24.27 -6.49
CA PRO A 663 -15.22 24.17 -5.93
C PRO A 663 -15.24 23.74 -4.46
N ALA A 664 -14.42 22.76 -4.10
CA ALA A 664 -14.33 22.22 -2.74
C ALA A 664 -12.86 22.08 -2.30
N MET A 665 -12.09 23.17 -2.39
CA MET A 665 -10.62 23.15 -2.29
C MET A 665 -10.05 23.25 -0.88
N LEU A 666 -10.88 23.37 0.17
CA LEU A 666 -10.37 23.53 1.55
C LEU A 666 -9.54 22.30 1.98
N PRO A 667 -8.31 22.48 2.51
CA PRO A 667 -7.55 21.41 3.14
C PRO A 667 -8.32 20.77 4.30
N PRO A 668 -7.99 19.53 4.73
CA PRO A 668 -8.61 18.93 5.90
C PRO A 668 -8.43 19.81 7.14
N ALA A 669 -9.48 19.90 7.96
CA ALA A 669 -9.39 20.56 9.26
C ALA A 669 -8.39 19.81 10.16
N THR A 670 -7.62 20.55 10.96
CA THR A 670 -6.74 19.94 11.97
C THR A 670 -7.60 19.21 13.01
N ALA A 671 -7.51 17.88 13.06
CA ALA A 671 -8.35 17.05 13.93
C ALA A 671 -8.09 17.30 15.43
N ASP A 672 -6.84 17.60 15.80
CA ASP A 672 -6.41 17.99 17.15
C ASP A 672 -6.45 19.51 17.39
N PHE A 673 -7.34 20.24 16.71
CA PHE A 673 -7.47 21.69 16.91
C PHE A 673 -8.04 22.02 18.29
N ILE A 674 -7.21 22.59 19.17
CA ILE A 674 -7.51 22.82 20.58
C ILE A 674 -7.34 24.31 20.95
N GLY A 675 -8.30 24.84 21.70
CA GLY A 675 -8.36 26.26 22.07
C GLY A 675 -8.88 27.15 20.94
N ARG A 676 -8.65 28.46 21.09
CA ARG A 676 -8.96 29.52 20.10
C ARG A 676 -10.46 29.78 19.86
N GLU A 677 -11.35 29.34 20.73
CA GLU A 677 -12.81 29.49 20.64
C GLU A 677 -13.22 30.95 20.42
N ARG A 678 -12.56 31.89 21.10
CA ARG A 678 -12.75 33.35 20.93
C ARG A 678 -12.37 33.83 19.53
N HIS A 679 -11.23 33.37 19.00
CA HIS A 679 -10.80 33.69 17.64
C HIS A 679 -11.74 33.06 16.60
N LEU A 680 -12.10 31.78 16.74
CA LEU A 680 -13.04 31.09 15.85
C LEU A 680 -14.41 31.80 15.82
N THR A 681 -14.95 32.17 16.97
CA THR A 681 -16.24 32.90 17.07
C THR A 681 -16.17 34.25 16.33
N ALA A 682 -15.12 35.03 16.57
CA ALA A 682 -14.96 36.35 15.94
C ALA A 682 -14.64 36.27 14.43
N LEU A 683 -13.92 35.23 13.99
CA LEU A 683 -13.66 34.95 12.57
C LEU A 683 -14.93 34.50 11.84
N ALA A 684 -15.69 33.57 12.43
CA ALA A 684 -16.94 33.11 11.83
C ALA A 684 -17.95 34.26 11.68
N ALA A 685 -18.09 35.11 12.70
CA ALA A 685 -18.88 36.33 12.60
C ALA A 685 -18.36 37.29 11.52
N ALA A 686 -17.03 37.48 11.41
CA ALA A 686 -16.43 38.35 10.40
C ALA A 686 -16.63 37.85 8.96
N LEU A 687 -16.57 36.54 8.74
CA LEU A 687 -16.83 35.91 7.44
C LEU A 687 -18.32 35.98 7.07
N ARG A 688 -19.22 35.72 8.02
CA ARG A 688 -20.67 35.96 7.88
C ARG A 688 -21.06 37.45 7.75
N GLY A 689 -20.11 38.37 7.89
CA GLY A 689 -20.32 39.81 7.75
C GLY A 689 -20.83 40.52 9.00
N VAL A 690 -21.16 39.79 10.06
CA VAL A 690 -21.69 40.30 11.32
C VAL A 690 -20.65 41.14 12.08
N ARG A 691 -21.10 42.19 12.78
CA ARG A 691 -20.32 42.88 13.82
C ARG A 691 -20.62 42.26 15.18
N VAL A 692 -19.57 42.05 15.97
CA VAL A 692 -19.66 41.60 17.37
C VAL A 692 -18.78 42.55 18.17
N ASP A 693 -19.37 43.68 18.57
CA ASP A 693 -18.66 44.76 19.25
C ASP A 693 -18.76 44.58 20.77
N GLY A 694 -17.66 44.13 21.38
CA GLY A 694 -17.50 44.10 22.84
C GLY A 694 -18.18 42.94 23.59
N PRO A 695 -18.01 42.87 24.92
CA PRO A 695 -18.52 41.78 25.73
C PRO A 695 -19.98 41.98 26.16
N ALA A 696 -20.82 41.02 25.78
CA ALA A 696 -22.08 40.67 26.44
C ALA A 696 -23.15 41.77 26.62
N THR A 697 -23.85 42.12 25.55
CA THR A 697 -25.33 42.24 25.60
C THR A 697 -25.91 42.03 24.19
N GLY A 698 -27.14 41.52 24.11
CA GLY A 698 -27.68 40.96 22.86
C GLY A 698 -28.54 41.91 22.03
N ALA A 699 -28.08 42.25 20.83
CA ALA A 699 -28.91 42.53 19.65
C ALA A 699 -28.02 42.47 18.38
N ALA A 700 -28.17 41.44 17.56
CA ALA A 700 -27.48 41.38 16.26
C ALA A 700 -28.23 42.30 15.26
N VAL A 701 -27.73 43.52 15.10
CA VAL A 701 -28.21 44.45 14.07
C VAL A 701 -27.37 44.25 12.82
N GLU A 702 -28.02 43.86 11.72
CA GLU A 702 -27.41 43.89 10.39
C GLU A 702 -27.25 45.34 9.95
N ASP A 703 -26.00 45.79 9.79
CA ASP A 703 -25.65 47.10 9.21
C ASP A 703 -25.31 46.91 7.72
N PRO A 704 -26.25 47.15 6.79
CA PRO A 704 -26.04 46.93 5.36
C PRO A 704 -25.07 47.93 4.71
N ALA A 705 -24.55 48.92 5.45
CA ALA A 705 -23.58 49.89 4.97
C ALA A 705 -22.12 49.57 5.37
N ALA A 706 -21.88 48.52 6.17
CA ALA A 706 -20.53 48.16 6.60
C ALA A 706 -19.67 47.58 5.43
N PRO A 707 -18.48 48.12 5.14
CA PRO A 707 -17.68 47.68 3.99
C PRO A 707 -17.19 46.23 4.14
N VAL A 708 -17.48 45.42 3.13
CA VAL A 708 -17.13 43.99 3.06
C VAL A 708 -15.68 43.81 2.57
N GLY A 709 -14.73 44.13 3.43
CA GLY A 709 -13.30 43.86 3.19
C GLY A 709 -12.88 42.43 3.55
N PRO A 710 -11.64 42.03 3.16
CA PRO A 710 -11.10 40.71 3.48
C PRO A 710 -10.83 40.55 4.98
N VAL A 711 -10.88 39.32 5.47
CA VAL A 711 -10.47 38.96 6.84
C VAL A 711 -9.00 38.55 6.81
N VAL A 712 -8.16 39.09 7.71
CA VAL A 712 -6.71 38.88 7.68
C VAL A 712 -6.20 38.40 9.03
N LEU A 713 -5.50 37.26 9.04
CA LEU A 713 -4.89 36.64 10.21
C LEU A 713 -3.38 36.87 10.22
N THR A 714 -2.90 37.67 11.17
CA THR A 714 -1.48 38.03 11.34
C THR A 714 -0.90 37.41 12.61
N GLY A 715 0.41 37.19 12.67
CA GLY A 715 1.07 36.62 13.85
C GLY A 715 2.37 35.88 13.55
N GLY A 716 3.07 35.45 14.60
CA GLY A 716 4.39 34.80 14.52
C GLY A 716 4.40 33.46 13.78
N ALA A 717 5.60 32.94 13.52
CA ALA A 717 5.77 31.55 13.08
C ALA A 717 5.32 30.57 14.19
N GLY A 718 4.85 29.38 13.80
CA GLY A 718 4.39 28.35 14.75
C GLY A 718 3.08 28.61 15.51
N THR A 719 2.46 29.80 15.44
CA THR A 719 1.27 30.17 16.24
C THR A 719 -0.07 29.53 15.81
N GLY A 720 -0.08 28.78 14.71
CA GLY A 720 -1.26 28.02 14.24
C GLY A 720 -2.20 28.76 13.28
N LYS A 721 -1.80 29.89 12.69
CA LYS A 721 -2.64 30.70 11.77
C LYS A 721 -3.35 29.90 10.68
N SER A 722 -2.62 29.06 9.96
CA SER A 722 -3.14 28.24 8.84
C SER A 722 -4.21 27.25 9.31
N ALA A 723 -3.94 26.53 10.41
CA ALA A 723 -4.91 25.64 11.04
C ALA A 723 -6.16 26.40 11.51
N LEU A 724 -5.99 27.57 12.15
CA LEU A 724 -7.09 28.43 12.59
C LEU A 724 -7.92 28.95 11.41
N ALA A 725 -7.28 29.29 10.28
CA ALA A 725 -7.95 29.78 9.07
C ALA A 725 -8.74 28.66 8.37
N VAL A 726 -8.14 27.47 8.21
CA VAL A 726 -8.82 26.30 7.63
C VAL A 726 -9.96 25.84 8.52
N HIS A 727 -9.77 25.76 9.84
CA HIS A 727 -10.83 25.38 10.78
C HIS A 727 -11.97 26.43 10.78
N ALA A 728 -11.66 27.73 10.78
CA ALA A 728 -12.68 28.79 10.64
C ALA A 728 -13.42 28.71 9.30
N ALA A 729 -12.74 28.35 8.20
CA ALA A 729 -13.35 28.17 6.88
C ALA A 729 -14.32 26.98 6.85
N HIS A 730 -14.01 25.87 7.54
CA HIS A 730 -14.95 24.76 7.70
C HIS A 730 -16.15 25.12 8.58
N LEU A 731 -15.97 25.93 9.65
CA LEU A 731 -17.07 26.39 10.51
C LEU A 731 -18.06 27.37 9.86
N VAL A 732 -17.71 27.93 8.69
CA VAL A 732 -18.61 28.78 7.88
C VAL A 732 -18.88 28.18 6.50
N ARG A 733 -18.57 26.90 6.28
CA ARG A 733 -18.57 26.29 4.95
C ARG A 733 -19.94 26.42 4.26
N ASP A 734 -21.00 26.15 5.01
CA ASP A 734 -22.36 26.10 4.51
C ASP A 734 -22.96 27.52 4.28
N ASP A 735 -22.31 28.57 4.79
CA ASP A 735 -22.62 29.97 4.45
C ASP A 735 -22.15 30.35 3.02
N PHE A 736 -21.33 29.50 2.37
CA PHE A 736 -20.78 29.71 1.03
C PHE A 736 -21.11 28.54 0.07
N PRO A 737 -22.39 28.38 -0.34
CA PRO A 737 -22.85 27.23 -1.12
C PRO A 737 -22.28 27.17 -2.55
N ASP A 738 -21.84 28.29 -3.14
CA ASP A 738 -21.24 28.32 -4.48
C ASP A 738 -19.77 27.85 -4.50
N GLY A 739 -19.21 27.53 -3.34
CA GLY A 739 -17.96 26.78 -3.18
C GLY A 739 -16.86 27.48 -2.39
N HIS A 740 -15.73 26.77 -2.28
CA HIS A 740 -14.59 27.13 -1.44
C HIS A 740 -13.30 26.98 -2.25
N LEU A 741 -12.55 28.06 -2.38
CA LEU A 741 -11.24 28.12 -3.04
C LEU A 741 -10.15 28.24 -1.97
N TYR A 742 -9.02 27.52 -2.14
CA TYR A 742 -7.85 27.62 -1.27
C TYR A 742 -6.57 27.70 -2.10
N ALA A 743 -5.65 28.56 -1.69
CA ALA A 743 -4.28 28.56 -2.17
C ALA A 743 -3.30 28.87 -1.03
N ASP A 744 -2.30 28.01 -0.87
CA ASP A 744 -1.05 28.40 -0.23
C ASP A 744 -0.27 29.31 -1.19
N LEU A 745 0.13 30.48 -0.71
CA LEU A 745 0.82 31.52 -1.46
C LEU A 745 2.35 31.46 -1.29
N SER A 746 2.88 30.49 -0.56
CA SER A 746 4.31 30.15 -0.52
C SER A 746 4.64 28.89 -1.34
N THR A 747 5.83 28.83 -1.95
CA THR A 747 6.42 27.56 -2.45
C THR A 747 6.96 26.73 -1.27
N PRO A 748 7.31 25.45 -1.46
CA PRO A 748 7.98 24.65 -0.42
C PRO A 748 9.26 25.34 0.10
N ASP A 749 10.01 26.00 -0.79
CA ASP A 749 11.22 26.78 -0.47
C ASP A 749 10.93 28.14 0.21
N GLY A 750 9.66 28.43 0.53
CA GLY A 750 9.22 29.65 1.21
C GLY A 750 9.09 30.89 0.33
N THR A 751 9.33 30.80 -0.98
CA THR A 751 9.23 31.95 -1.90
C THR A 751 7.76 32.29 -2.24
N PRO A 752 7.39 33.55 -2.52
CA PRO A 752 6.02 33.91 -2.87
C PRO A 752 5.60 33.36 -4.25
N ARG A 753 4.43 32.73 -4.35
CA ARG A 753 3.84 32.30 -5.63
C ARG A 753 3.31 33.49 -6.44
N ASP A 754 3.43 33.41 -7.77
CA ASP A 754 2.81 34.36 -8.70
C ASP A 754 1.26 34.35 -8.60
N PRO A 755 0.60 35.52 -8.40
CA PRO A 755 -0.85 35.62 -8.43
C PRO A 755 -1.48 35.20 -9.76
N GLY A 756 -0.79 35.37 -10.90
CA GLY A 756 -1.28 34.95 -12.22
C GLY A 756 -1.45 33.44 -12.37
N ALA A 757 -0.54 32.66 -11.78
CA ALA A 757 -0.62 31.21 -11.68
C ALA A 757 -1.73 30.75 -10.72
N VAL A 758 -1.88 31.43 -9.57
CA VAL A 758 -2.95 31.13 -8.60
C VAL A 758 -4.34 31.40 -9.20
N LEU A 759 -4.55 32.54 -9.86
CA LEU A 759 -5.77 32.83 -10.61
C LEU A 759 -6.03 31.81 -11.71
N GLY A 760 -4.99 31.36 -12.42
CA GLY A 760 -5.11 30.27 -13.40
C GLY A 760 -5.59 28.95 -12.78
N GLY A 761 -5.32 28.70 -11.50
CA GLY A 761 -5.89 27.59 -10.72
C GLY A 761 -7.37 27.81 -10.40
N PHE A 762 -7.69 28.94 -9.76
CA PHE A 762 -9.07 29.28 -9.36
C PHE A 762 -10.03 29.37 -10.54
N LEU A 763 -9.60 29.93 -11.68
CA LEU A 763 -10.42 30.03 -12.88
C LEU A 763 -10.81 28.66 -13.45
N ARG A 764 -9.89 27.68 -13.44
CA ARG A 764 -10.20 26.30 -13.83
C ARG A 764 -11.17 25.63 -12.86
N ALA A 765 -11.00 25.85 -11.54
CA ALA A 765 -11.95 25.36 -10.54
C ALA A 765 -13.36 25.96 -10.73
N LEU A 766 -13.45 27.23 -11.15
CA LEU A 766 -14.70 27.93 -11.49
C LEU A 766 -15.23 27.60 -12.92
N GLY A 767 -14.70 26.56 -13.57
CA GLY A 767 -15.17 26.06 -14.87
C GLY A 767 -14.79 26.92 -16.08
N ALA A 768 -13.61 27.54 -16.09
CA ALA A 768 -13.03 28.12 -17.31
C ALA A 768 -12.07 27.13 -17.98
N ASP A 769 -12.25 26.90 -19.29
CA ASP A 769 -11.46 25.93 -20.04
C ASP A 769 -10.05 26.45 -20.35
N ARG A 770 -9.09 25.54 -20.58
CA ARG A 770 -7.69 25.91 -20.84
C ARG A 770 -7.47 26.89 -22.02
N PRO A 771 -8.25 26.88 -23.11
CA PRO A 771 -8.15 27.90 -24.17
C PRO A 771 -8.79 29.26 -23.81
N GLU A 772 -9.61 29.35 -22.77
CA GLU A 772 -10.27 30.59 -22.35
C GLU A 772 -9.42 31.47 -21.42
N LEU A 773 -8.33 30.93 -20.87
CA LEU A 773 -7.50 31.61 -19.86
C LEU A 773 -6.60 32.67 -20.52
N PRO A 774 -6.80 33.98 -20.27
CA PRO A 774 -5.94 35.01 -20.84
C PRO A 774 -4.52 34.94 -20.29
N ASP A 775 -3.53 35.48 -20.99
CA ASP A 775 -2.14 35.51 -20.49
C ASP A 775 -1.86 36.66 -19.51
N ALA A 776 -2.51 37.81 -19.69
CA ALA A 776 -2.27 38.97 -18.83
C ALA A 776 -2.93 38.83 -17.45
N LEU A 777 -2.21 39.24 -16.39
CA LEU A 777 -2.70 39.19 -15.00
C LEU A 777 -4.02 39.96 -14.84
N ASP A 778 -4.10 41.20 -15.35
CA ASP A 778 -5.30 42.03 -15.22
C ASP A 778 -6.52 41.44 -15.95
N GLU A 779 -6.30 40.64 -16.99
CA GLU A 779 -7.38 39.93 -17.70
C GLU A 779 -7.85 38.73 -16.90
N ARG A 780 -6.94 37.97 -16.27
CA ARG A 780 -7.30 36.93 -15.29
C ARG A 780 -8.06 37.51 -14.10
N VAL A 781 -7.66 38.69 -13.58
CA VAL A 781 -8.38 39.40 -12.50
C VAL A 781 -9.79 39.81 -12.93
N ARG A 782 -9.96 40.36 -14.15
CA ARG A 782 -11.28 40.70 -14.69
C ARG A 782 -12.17 39.46 -14.87
N LEU A 783 -11.64 38.39 -15.44
CA LEU A 783 -12.37 37.14 -15.64
C LEU A 783 -12.75 36.47 -14.30
N TYR A 784 -11.84 36.45 -13.33
CA TYR A 784 -12.06 35.89 -11.99
C TYR A 784 -13.19 36.62 -11.25
N ARG A 785 -13.16 37.96 -11.24
CA ARG A 785 -14.26 38.76 -10.66
C ARG A 785 -15.58 38.53 -11.40
N SER A 786 -15.56 38.38 -12.72
CA SER A 786 -16.75 38.09 -13.53
C SER A 786 -17.30 36.67 -13.31
N ARG A 787 -16.45 35.68 -12.99
CA ARG A 787 -16.86 34.30 -12.68
C ARG A 787 -17.39 34.16 -11.25
N LEU A 788 -16.96 35.03 -10.33
CA LEU A 788 -17.48 35.13 -8.94
C LEU A 788 -18.70 36.04 -8.79
N ALA A 789 -19.03 36.86 -9.79
CA ALA A 789 -20.15 37.80 -9.73
C ALA A 789 -21.47 37.08 -9.43
N GLY A 790 -22.21 37.57 -8.44
CA GLY A 790 -23.45 36.98 -7.94
C GLY A 790 -23.30 35.72 -7.07
N ARG A 791 -22.08 35.19 -6.90
CA ARG A 791 -21.82 33.96 -6.13
C ARG A 791 -21.43 34.21 -4.67
N HIS A 792 -21.68 33.21 -3.84
CA HIS A 792 -21.30 33.11 -2.43
C HIS A 792 -20.13 32.13 -2.28
N VAL A 793 -18.91 32.59 -2.60
CA VAL A 793 -17.68 31.79 -2.56
C VAL A 793 -16.75 32.26 -1.43
N LEU A 794 -16.20 31.30 -0.69
CA LEU A 794 -15.11 31.55 0.26
C LEU A 794 -13.76 31.35 -0.42
N VAL A 795 -12.83 32.29 -0.23
CA VAL A 795 -11.47 32.26 -0.81
C VAL A 795 -10.46 32.33 0.32
N VAL A 796 -9.69 31.26 0.54
CA VAL A 796 -8.69 31.17 1.60
C VAL A 796 -7.28 31.26 1.00
N LEU A 797 -6.52 32.26 1.45
CA LEU A 797 -5.18 32.61 0.96
C LEU A 797 -4.16 32.47 2.08
N ASP A 798 -3.44 31.36 2.11
CA ASP A 798 -2.53 30.98 3.20
C ASP A 798 -1.09 31.41 2.92
N ASN A 799 -0.30 31.68 3.96
CA ASN A 799 1.09 32.16 3.88
C ASN A 799 1.33 33.36 2.92
N ALA A 800 0.40 34.31 2.83
CA ALA A 800 0.56 35.52 2.01
C ALA A 800 1.79 36.33 2.40
N ALA A 801 2.60 36.75 1.42
CA ALA A 801 3.83 37.50 1.62
C ALA A 801 3.56 39.01 1.80
N ASP A 802 2.87 39.65 0.86
CA ASP A 802 2.63 41.09 0.84
C ASP A 802 1.27 41.49 0.22
N ASP A 803 0.92 42.78 0.33
CA ASP A 803 -0.33 43.35 -0.20
C ASP A 803 -0.44 43.28 -1.74
N ARG A 804 0.69 43.21 -2.46
CA ARG A 804 0.73 43.14 -3.94
C ARG A 804 0.38 41.74 -4.43
N GLN A 805 0.80 40.70 -3.71
CA GLN A 805 0.45 39.31 -3.98
C GLN A 805 -1.05 39.06 -3.74
N VAL A 806 -1.62 39.67 -2.70
CA VAL A 806 -3.03 39.45 -2.30
C VAL A 806 -4.02 40.26 -3.14
N ARG A 807 -3.73 41.52 -3.50
CA ARG A 807 -4.69 42.44 -4.16
C ARG A 807 -5.34 41.90 -5.46
N PRO A 808 -4.66 41.11 -6.34
CA PRO A 808 -5.28 40.47 -7.50
C PRO A 808 -6.31 39.38 -7.14
N LEU A 809 -6.15 38.73 -5.98
CA LEU A 809 -6.91 37.54 -5.55
C LEU A 809 -8.19 37.89 -4.77
N LEU A 810 -8.36 39.14 -4.37
CA LEU A 810 -9.49 39.62 -3.57
C LEU A 810 -10.85 39.49 -4.30
N THR A 811 -11.84 39.01 -3.55
CA THR A 811 -13.26 39.07 -3.91
C THR A 811 -13.75 40.53 -4.02
N ALA A 812 -14.64 40.82 -4.97
CA ALA A 812 -15.09 42.19 -5.27
C ALA A 812 -16.54 42.51 -4.85
N GLU A 813 -17.30 41.51 -4.41
CA GLU A 813 -18.73 41.63 -4.05
C GLU A 813 -18.98 41.22 -2.60
N SER A 814 -20.07 41.71 -2.01
CA SER A 814 -20.39 41.57 -0.58
C SER A 814 -20.78 40.15 -0.13
N ARG A 815 -21.07 39.23 -1.07
CA ARG A 815 -21.51 37.85 -0.82
C ARG A 815 -20.39 36.82 -0.84
N SER A 816 -19.33 37.07 -1.59
CA SER A 816 -18.10 36.26 -1.54
C SER A 816 -17.12 36.86 -0.52
N ARG A 817 -16.26 36.02 0.09
CA ARG A 817 -15.33 36.46 1.14
C ARG A 817 -13.92 35.96 0.89
N THR A 818 -12.94 36.80 1.20
CA THR A 818 -11.53 36.41 1.24
C THR A 818 -11.03 36.35 2.69
N LEU A 819 -10.43 35.22 3.07
CA LEU A 819 -9.71 35.00 4.33
C LEU A 819 -8.21 34.85 4.01
N VAL A 820 -7.35 35.65 4.62
CA VAL A 820 -5.91 35.69 4.34
C VAL A 820 -5.13 35.33 5.61
N THR A 821 -4.07 34.52 5.52
CA THR A 821 -3.08 34.37 6.60
C THR A 821 -1.75 34.96 6.17
N SER A 822 -1.05 35.67 7.06
CA SER A 822 0.26 36.26 6.79
C SER A 822 1.15 36.36 8.02
N ARG A 823 2.46 36.47 7.80
CA ARG A 823 3.45 36.87 8.81
C ARG A 823 3.61 38.40 8.85
N ALA A 824 3.50 39.05 7.69
CA ALA A 824 3.50 40.51 7.55
C ALA A 824 2.22 41.13 8.14
N ALA A 825 2.16 42.46 8.19
CA ALA A 825 0.99 43.20 8.70
C ALA A 825 -0.14 43.38 7.67
N LEU A 826 0.18 43.26 6.36
CA LEU A 826 -0.71 43.56 5.22
C LEU A 826 -1.50 44.85 5.42
N GLY A 827 -0.78 45.96 5.63
CA GLY A 827 -1.34 47.23 6.10
C GLY A 827 -2.11 48.03 5.04
N VAL A 828 -1.91 47.73 3.75
CA VAL A 828 -2.42 48.49 2.60
C VAL A 828 -3.72 47.88 2.03
N LEU A 829 -4.14 46.71 2.51
CA LEU A 829 -5.46 46.15 2.20
C LEU A 829 -6.58 47.00 2.82
N GLU A 830 -7.30 47.72 1.97
CA GLU A 830 -8.46 48.55 2.31
C GLU A 830 -9.62 47.71 2.84
N GLY A 831 -10.37 48.25 3.81
CA GLY A 831 -11.52 47.56 4.45
C GLY A 831 -11.18 46.31 5.29
N ALA A 832 -9.92 45.86 5.32
CA ALA A 832 -9.56 44.56 5.86
C ALA A 832 -9.71 44.43 7.39
N ARG A 833 -10.47 43.43 7.85
CA ARG A 833 -10.66 43.14 9.29
C ARG A 833 -9.52 42.24 9.77
N ARG A 834 -8.58 42.82 10.53
CA ARG A 834 -7.33 42.18 10.95
C ARG A 834 -7.46 41.51 12.33
N PHE A 835 -6.90 40.31 12.48
CA PHE A 835 -6.92 39.49 13.69
C PHE A 835 -5.50 38.99 14.03
N GLN A 836 -5.01 39.32 15.23
CA GLN A 836 -3.68 38.89 15.68
C GLN A 836 -3.73 37.54 16.41
N VAL A 837 -2.80 36.64 16.04
CA VAL A 837 -2.68 35.26 16.55
C VAL A 837 -1.31 35.09 17.22
N GLY A 838 -1.25 35.35 18.53
CA GLY A 838 -0.10 35.03 19.39
C GLY A 838 -0.02 33.54 19.76
N PRO A 839 0.76 33.15 20.80
CA PRO A 839 0.73 31.80 21.37
C PRO A 839 -0.65 31.38 21.89
N LEU A 840 -0.80 30.11 22.30
CA LEU A 840 -1.99 29.67 23.05
C LEU A 840 -2.02 30.30 24.45
N ASP A 841 -3.19 30.30 25.07
CA ASP A 841 -3.28 30.49 26.52
C ASP A 841 -2.81 29.22 27.25
N PHE A 842 -2.58 29.32 28.57
CA PHE A 842 -2.10 28.15 29.32
C PHE A 842 -3.08 26.96 29.30
N PRO A 843 -4.41 27.14 29.43
CA PRO A 843 -5.36 26.04 29.32
C PRO A 843 -5.31 25.33 27.95
N GLY A 844 -5.37 26.07 26.83
CA GLY A 844 -5.31 25.47 25.50
C GLY A 844 -3.96 24.79 25.23
N ALA A 845 -2.85 25.38 25.68
CA ALA A 845 -1.52 24.79 25.56
C ALA A 845 -1.38 23.48 26.35
N TYR A 846 -1.89 23.45 27.58
CA TYR A 846 -1.92 22.25 28.42
C TYR A 846 -2.81 21.16 27.81
N GLN A 847 -4.00 21.51 27.31
CA GLN A 847 -4.91 20.57 26.66
C GLN A 847 -4.32 19.95 25.38
N LEU A 848 -3.62 20.74 24.56
CA LEU A 848 -2.93 20.26 23.36
C LEU A 848 -1.86 19.22 23.73
N LEU A 849 -1.01 19.51 24.73
CA LEU A 849 -0.01 18.56 25.20
C LEU A 849 -0.65 17.31 25.83
N ALA A 850 -1.78 17.47 26.54
CA ALA A 850 -2.54 16.36 27.14
C ALA A 850 -3.27 15.48 26.10
N ALA A 851 -3.50 15.94 24.88
CA ALA A 851 -4.13 15.14 23.83
C ALA A 851 -3.32 13.88 23.47
N ALA A 852 -1.98 13.93 23.58
CA ALA A 852 -1.08 12.80 23.33
C ALA A 852 -0.94 11.80 24.50
N GLY A 853 -1.74 11.93 25.56
CA GLY A 853 -1.73 10.98 26.67
C GLY A 853 -2.24 11.57 27.98
N ARG A 854 -3.55 11.85 28.05
CA ARG A 854 -4.19 12.56 29.18
C ARG A 854 -3.73 12.06 30.55
N GLU A 855 -3.72 10.74 30.76
CA GLU A 855 -3.33 10.12 32.03
C GLU A 855 -1.88 10.47 32.41
N ARG A 856 -0.90 10.17 31.55
CA ARG A 856 0.54 10.47 31.77
C ARG A 856 0.81 11.96 31.96
N VAL A 857 0.11 12.82 31.21
CA VAL A 857 0.27 14.28 31.30
C VAL A 857 -0.41 14.84 32.56
N SER A 858 -1.50 14.24 33.03
CA SER A 858 -2.14 14.59 34.31
C SER A 858 -1.41 14.07 35.54
N ALA A 859 -0.60 13.01 35.39
CA ALA A 859 0.18 12.41 36.49
C ALA A 859 1.34 13.30 36.97
N ASP A 860 1.85 14.20 36.13
CA ASP A 860 2.82 15.22 36.53
C ASP A 860 2.46 16.60 35.91
N PRO A 861 1.57 17.35 36.57
CA PRO A 861 1.17 18.68 36.11
C PRO A 861 2.31 19.71 36.16
N ALA A 862 3.29 19.51 37.04
CA ALA A 862 4.40 20.46 37.24
C ALA A 862 5.43 20.37 36.11
N ALA A 863 5.83 19.16 35.73
CA ALA A 863 6.66 18.97 34.54
C ALA A 863 5.91 19.31 33.25
N THR A 864 4.60 19.01 33.18
CA THR A 864 3.76 19.43 32.05
C THR A 864 3.73 20.95 31.89
N ALA A 865 3.53 21.70 32.98
CA ALA A 865 3.62 23.16 32.97
C ALA A 865 5.01 23.66 32.50
N ARG A 866 6.08 22.99 32.95
CA ARG A 866 7.47 23.31 32.53
C ARG A 866 7.70 23.06 31.04
N ILE A 867 7.14 21.99 30.45
CA ILE A 867 7.15 21.78 28.98
C ILE A 867 6.39 22.92 28.29
N VAL A 868 5.20 23.27 28.78
CA VAL A 868 4.33 24.30 28.18
C VAL A 868 5.03 25.67 28.08
N GLU A 869 5.73 26.08 29.14
CA GLU A 869 6.50 27.33 29.14
C GLU A 869 7.80 27.23 28.32
N LEU A 870 8.52 26.10 28.36
CA LEU A 870 9.70 25.87 27.50
C LEU A 870 9.37 25.85 26.00
N CYS A 871 8.10 25.57 25.65
CA CYS A 871 7.55 25.63 24.30
C CYS A 871 6.94 27.00 23.95
N GLU A 872 7.04 28.01 24.83
CA GLU A 872 6.39 29.33 24.72
C GLU A 872 4.87 29.29 24.43
N ARG A 873 4.18 28.19 24.78
CA ARG A 873 2.78 27.93 24.39
C ARG A 873 2.54 27.98 22.85
N LEU A 874 3.57 27.74 22.04
CA LEU A 874 3.44 27.67 20.57
C LEU A 874 2.85 26.30 20.15
N PRO A 875 1.71 26.25 19.41
CA PRO A 875 1.13 24.99 18.94
C PRO A 875 2.11 24.06 18.24
N LEU A 876 3.02 24.58 17.41
CA LEU A 876 4.02 23.77 16.72
C LEU A 876 4.97 23.04 17.69
N ALA A 877 5.54 23.77 18.66
CA ALA A 877 6.45 23.20 19.65
C ALA A 877 5.75 22.19 20.57
N LEU A 878 4.53 22.53 21.01
CA LEU A 878 3.69 21.64 21.82
C LEU A 878 3.34 20.35 21.06
N ARG A 879 3.05 20.41 19.74
CA ARG A 879 2.81 19.23 18.89
C ARG A 879 4.05 18.33 18.80
N VAL A 880 5.25 18.88 18.69
CA VAL A 880 6.49 18.08 18.71
C VAL A 880 6.65 17.36 20.05
N CYS A 881 6.45 18.06 21.17
CA CYS A 881 6.51 17.45 22.50
C CYS A 881 5.43 16.38 22.71
N ALA A 882 4.20 16.64 22.27
CA ALA A 882 3.08 15.72 22.32
C ALA A 882 3.37 14.44 21.50
N ALA A 883 3.78 14.59 20.24
CA ALA A 883 4.14 13.47 19.37
C ALA A 883 5.34 12.67 19.91
N ARG A 884 6.36 13.33 20.49
CA ARG A 884 7.48 12.66 21.15
C ARG A 884 7.04 11.86 22.38
N LEU A 885 6.13 12.38 23.20
CA LEU A 885 5.55 11.64 24.33
C LEU A 885 4.67 10.46 23.87
N ALA A 886 3.91 10.60 22.79
CA ALA A 886 3.12 9.52 22.20
C ALA A 886 4.03 8.39 21.69
N ALA A 887 5.01 8.72 20.85
CA ALA A 887 5.96 7.76 20.26
C ALA A 887 6.87 7.07 21.29
N HIS A 888 7.02 7.64 22.49
CA HIS A 888 7.80 7.05 23.58
C HIS A 888 6.94 6.83 24.84
N PRO A 889 6.17 5.73 24.92
CA PRO A 889 5.33 5.41 26.09
C PRO A 889 6.10 5.40 27.42
N HIS A 890 7.38 5.03 27.37
CA HIS A 890 8.31 4.96 28.50
C HIS A 890 8.93 6.32 28.91
N TRP A 891 8.56 7.44 28.27
CA TRP A 891 8.97 8.77 28.70
C TRP A 891 7.89 9.41 29.59
N SER A 892 8.31 9.96 30.72
CA SER A 892 7.49 10.83 31.57
C SER A 892 7.57 12.29 31.12
N PRO A 893 6.58 13.14 31.47
CA PRO A 893 6.69 14.59 31.27
C PRO A 893 7.95 15.18 31.90
N ALA A 894 8.34 14.75 33.11
CA ALA A 894 9.59 15.16 33.75
C ALA A 894 10.84 14.91 32.88
N ARG A 895 10.97 13.70 32.32
CA ARG A 895 12.10 13.35 31.44
C ARG A 895 12.17 14.24 30.20
N LEU A 896 11.03 14.62 29.61
CA LEU A 896 11.02 15.54 28.46
C LEU A 896 11.29 16.99 28.89
N ALA A 897 10.74 17.45 30.02
CA ALA A 897 11.02 18.78 30.57
C ALA A 897 12.51 18.99 30.87
N ASP A 898 13.19 17.98 31.39
CA ASP A 898 14.62 18.03 31.65
C ASP A 898 15.45 18.01 30.35
N ARG A 899 15.04 17.26 29.31
CA ARG A 899 15.68 17.32 27.98
C ARG A 899 15.52 18.68 27.30
N LEU A 900 14.36 19.32 27.43
CA LEU A 900 14.08 20.66 26.90
C LEU A 900 14.76 21.78 27.69
N THR A 901 15.27 21.53 28.89
CA THR A 901 15.82 22.58 29.75
C THR A 901 17.13 23.17 29.23
N PRO A 902 18.17 22.38 28.86
CA PRO A 902 19.38 22.89 28.21
C PRO A 902 19.06 23.70 26.95
N ALA A 903 19.38 25.00 26.97
CA ALA A 903 19.15 25.91 25.86
C ALA A 903 19.84 25.47 24.56
N GLU A 904 21.00 24.82 24.67
CA GLU A 904 21.87 24.40 23.56
C GLU A 904 21.32 23.21 22.75
N HIS A 905 20.36 22.47 23.29
CA HIS A 905 19.73 21.31 22.63
C HIS A 905 18.21 21.42 22.51
N ARG A 906 17.60 22.48 23.06
CA ARG A 906 16.15 22.66 23.08
C ARG A 906 15.53 22.64 21.68
N LEU A 907 16.23 23.20 20.68
CA LEU A 907 15.76 23.20 19.30
C LEU A 907 15.91 21.84 18.59
N ASP A 908 16.84 20.99 19.02
CA ASP A 908 16.94 19.58 18.57
C ASP A 908 15.85 18.71 19.21
N GLU A 909 15.46 19.00 20.45
CA GLU A 909 14.31 18.38 21.11
C GLU A 909 12.97 18.87 20.54
N LEU A 910 12.93 20.05 19.90
CA LEU A 910 11.78 20.64 19.23
C LEU A 910 11.76 20.41 17.70
N ARG A 911 12.36 19.30 17.25
CA ARG A 911 12.20 18.74 15.91
C ARG A 911 11.66 17.30 15.97
N LEU A 912 10.70 16.96 15.11
CA LEU A 912 10.30 15.56 14.84
C LEU A 912 9.79 15.47 13.40
N ASP A 913 10.45 14.68 12.56
CA ASP A 913 10.18 14.58 11.11
C ASP A 913 10.02 15.98 10.47
N ASP A 914 8.88 16.27 9.84
CA ASP A 914 8.60 17.58 9.21
C ASP A 914 8.16 18.68 10.21
N LEU A 915 7.90 18.32 11.48
CA LEU A 915 7.59 19.28 12.54
C LEU A 915 8.90 19.85 13.13
N ASP A 916 9.51 20.80 12.41
CA ASP A 916 10.73 21.49 12.81
C ASP A 916 10.45 22.94 13.27
N VAL A 917 10.58 23.20 14.57
CA VAL A 917 10.43 24.54 15.15
C VAL A 917 11.57 25.47 14.71
N ARG A 918 12.81 25.00 14.66
CA ARG A 918 14.00 25.77 14.26
C ARG A 918 13.83 26.29 12.83
N ALA A 919 13.51 25.41 11.89
CA ALA A 919 13.29 25.76 10.49
C ALA A 919 12.08 26.71 10.32
N ARG A 920 10.95 26.45 11.01
CA ARG A 920 9.77 27.30 10.86
C ARG A 920 9.96 28.69 11.47
N LEU A 921 10.68 28.84 12.57
CA LEU A 921 11.06 30.14 13.15
C LEU A 921 12.12 30.84 12.30
N GLY A 922 13.17 30.13 11.86
CA GLY A 922 14.26 30.66 11.02
C GLY A 922 13.85 31.07 9.61
N SER A 923 12.70 30.62 9.10
CA SER A 923 12.18 30.91 7.76
C SER A 923 11.87 32.39 7.42
N GLY A 924 12.25 33.35 8.27
CA GLY A 924 12.31 34.79 7.96
C GLY A 924 13.71 35.33 7.66
N LEU A 925 14.76 34.62 8.10
CA LEU A 925 16.15 35.06 8.05
C LEU A 925 16.74 35.24 6.64
N PRO A 926 16.38 34.44 5.61
CA PRO A 926 16.87 34.68 4.25
C PRO A 926 16.44 36.03 3.67
N GLY A 927 15.28 36.56 4.10
CA GLY A 927 14.72 37.82 3.60
C GLY A 927 15.27 39.09 4.26
N LEU A 928 16.09 38.98 5.31
CA LEU A 928 16.69 40.16 5.96
C LEU A 928 17.71 40.86 5.05
N ASP A 929 17.81 42.18 5.18
CA ASP A 929 18.94 42.94 4.66
C ASP A 929 20.25 42.62 5.43
N PRO A 930 21.44 42.98 4.91
CA PRO A 930 22.70 42.70 5.57
C PRO A 930 22.88 43.37 6.94
N VAL A 931 22.29 44.56 7.16
CA VAL A 931 22.46 45.34 8.39
C VAL A 931 21.61 44.73 9.51
N ALA A 932 20.33 44.47 9.25
CA ALA A 932 19.45 43.78 10.21
C ALA A 932 19.95 42.36 10.55
N ARG A 933 20.50 41.63 9.56
CA ARG A 933 21.13 40.31 9.81
C ARG A 933 22.38 40.41 10.68
N GLY A 934 23.22 41.43 10.50
CA GLY A 934 24.37 41.67 11.38
C GLY A 934 23.94 42.04 12.80
N ALA A 935 22.98 42.96 12.93
CA ALA A 935 22.44 43.42 14.20
C ALA A 935 21.75 42.31 15.01
N LEU A 936 21.01 41.42 14.34
CA LEU A 936 20.36 40.25 14.95
C LEU A 936 21.33 39.45 15.83
N GLY A 937 22.55 39.20 15.35
CA GLY A 937 23.57 38.44 16.07
C GLY A 937 24.26 39.20 17.21
N VAL A 938 24.21 40.53 17.21
CA VAL A 938 24.67 41.35 18.35
C VAL A 938 23.60 41.34 19.44
N LEU A 939 22.36 41.68 19.07
CA LEU A 939 21.21 41.73 19.98
C LEU A 939 20.93 40.35 20.62
N ALA A 940 20.95 39.26 19.85
CA ALA A 940 20.70 37.93 20.40
C ALA A 940 21.74 37.48 21.44
N ARG A 941 23.00 37.93 21.31
CA ARG A 941 24.10 37.64 22.25
C ARG A 941 24.16 38.59 23.44
N ALA A 942 23.56 39.78 23.36
CA ALA A 942 23.49 40.71 24.48
C ALA A 942 22.68 40.11 25.64
N ASP A 943 23.13 40.33 26.87
CA ASP A 943 22.49 39.78 28.08
C ASP A 943 21.41 40.74 28.61
N ALA A 944 20.37 40.94 27.79
CA ALA A 944 19.26 41.84 28.07
C ALA A 944 17.94 41.24 27.57
N ASP A 945 16.87 41.41 28.35
CA ASP A 945 15.52 40.93 28.00
C ASP A 945 14.76 41.86 27.05
N SER A 946 15.19 43.12 26.92
CA SER A 946 14.64 44.10 25.96
C SER A 946 15.60 45.26 25.70
N TRP A 947 15.40 45.96 24.59
CA TRP A 947 16.15 47.15 24.18
C TRP A 947 15.21 48.30 23.81
N THR A 948 15.57 49.52 24.20
CA THR A 948 15.12 50.75 23.53
C THR A 948 15.92 50.98 22.24
N PRO A 949 15.49 51.90 21.34
CA PRO A 949 16.33 52.38 20.25
C PRO A 949 17.71 52.86 20.71
N ALA A 950 17.80 53.58 21.83
CA ALA A 950 19.05 54.05 22.42
C ALA A 950 19.95 52.89 22.91
N ASP A 951 19.40 51.89 23.59
CA ASP A 951 20.15 50.69 24.03
C ASP A 951 20.72 49.94 22.81
N ALA A 952 19.92 49.78 21.76
CA ALA A 952 20.34 49.11 20.54
C ALA A 952 21.40 49.91 19.78
N ALA A 953 21.29 51.24 19.68
CA ALA A 953 22.31 52.08 19.06
C ALA A 953 23.67 51.99 19.78
N ALA A 954 23.66 51.96 21.12
CA ALA A 954 24.87 51.76 21.91
C ALA A 954 25.51 50.37 21.69
N LEU A 955 24.70 49.32 21.47
CA LEU A 955 25.18 47.97 21.17
C LEU A 955 25.66 47.79 19.71
N LEU A 956 25.03 48.48 18.76
CA LEU A 956 25.29 48.36 17.32
C LEU A 956 26.33 49.36 16.79
N GLY A 957 26.64 50.43 17.54
CA GLY A 957 27.57 51.47 17.12
C GLY A 957 27.00 52.41 16.04
N SER A 958 25.68 52.59 16.02
CA SER A 958 24.93 53.38 15.04
C SER A 958 24.27 54.62 15.67
N SER A 959 23.50 55.40 14.91
CA SER A 959 22.59 56.36 15.53
C SER A 959 21.35 55.65 16.10
N GLU A 960 20.65 56.33 17.02
CA GLU A 960 19.36 55.89 17.59
C GLU A 960 18.31 55.62 16.49
N ARG A 961 18.30 56.45 15.46
CA ARG A 961 17.41 56.29 14.30
C ARG A 961 17.75 55.05 13.47
N ASP A 962 19.04 54.83 13.16
CA ASP A 962 19.44 53.65 12.38
C ASP A 962 19.14 52.36 13.15
N ALA A 963 19.30 52.40 14.48
CA ALA A 963 18.94 51.29 15.36
C ALA A 963 17.42 51.08 15.41
N GLU A 964 16.61 52.15 15.46
CA GLU A 964 15.14 52.06 15.37
C GLU A 964 14.69 51.46 14.02
N GLU A 965 15.24 51.92 12.89
CA GLU A 965 14.94 51.38 11.56
C GLU A 965 15.33 49.88 11.44
N VAL A 966 16.42 49.45 12.11
CA VAL A 966 16.81 48.04 12.23
C VAL A 966 15.88 47.24 13.15
N LEU A 967 15.49 47.78 14.31
CA LEU A 967 14.57 47.14 15.25
C LEU A 967 13.18 46.97 14.64
N GLU A 968 12.71 47.94 13.85
CA GLU A 968 11.47 47.83 13.07
C GLU A 968 11.61 46.85 11.89
N SER A 969 12.75 46.79 11.20
CA SER A 969 13.02 45.74 10.19
C SER A 969 12.89 44.34 10.80
N LEU A 970 13.52 44.11 11.96
CA LEU A 970 13.43 42.83 12.71
C LEU A 970 12.04 42.56 13.30
N THR A 971 11.27 43.60 13.65
CA THR A 971 9.87 43.49 14.11
C THR A 971 8.90 43.21 12.97
N GLY A 972 9.14 43.78 11.78
CA GLY A 972 8.44 43.48 10.53
C GLY A 972 8.67 42.03 10.08
N ALA A 973 9.93 41.55 10.20
CA ALA A 973 10.30 40.15 10.01
C ALA A 973 9.75 39.19 11.08
N ARG A 974 9.08 39.70 12.13
CA ARG A 974 8.53 38.96 13.29
C ARG A 974 9.59 38.21 14.12
N LEU A 975 10.84 38.69 14.11
CA LEU A 975 11.92 38.17 14.95
C LEU A 975 11.94 38.86 16.33
N LEU A 976 11.54 40.13 16.37
CA LEU A 976 11.29 40.89 17.59
C LEU A 976 9.79 41.16 17.79
N THR A 977 9.44 41.47 19.04
CA THR A 977 8.16 42.10 19.42
C THR A 977 8.44 43.45 20.06
N ALA A 978 7.80 44.50 19.54
CA ALA A 978 7.75 45.81 20.17
C ALA A 978 6.59 45.86 21.19
N ALA A 979 6.81 46.57 22.30
CA ALA A 979 5.81 46.90 23.30
C ALA A 979 6.14 48.27 23.92
N GLU A 980 5.11 49.05 24.25
CA GLU A 980 5.25 50.30 24.98
C GLU A 980 5.21 50.00 26.49
N ASP A 981 6.26 50.36 27.23
CA ASP A 981 6.30 50.31 28.70
C ASP A 981 6.65 51.69 29.24
N ARG A 982 5.83 52.22 30.17
CA ARG A 982 6.03 53.54 30.82
C ARG A 982 6.23 54.72 29.84
N SER A 983 5.63 54.67 28.66
CA SER A 983 5.79 55.65 27.55
C SER A 983 7.14 55.57 26.79
N GLU A 984 7.82 54.42 26.87
CA GLU A 984 9.07 54.12 26.16
C GLU A 984 8.89 52.86 25.29
N LEU A 985 9.35 52.90 24.05
CA LEU A 985 9.20 51.79 23.10
C LEU A 985 10.32 50.76 23.29
N ARG A 986 9.95 49.53 23.67
CA ARG A 986 10.88 48.45 23.98
C ARG A 986 10.68 47.23 23.10
N TYR A 987 11.79 46.72 22.57
CA TYR A 987 11.86 45.60 21.65
C TYR A 987 12.49 44.38 22.32
N ARG A 988 11.95 43.19 22.09
CA ARG A 988 12.46 41.93 22.67
C ARG A 988 12.27 40.72 21.76
N PHE A 989 13.11 39.70 21.93
CA PHE A 989 12.91 38.39 21.31
C PHE A 989 11.83 37.58 22.03
N ALA A 990 11.24 36.65 21.30
CA ALA A 990 10.70 35.41 21.88
C ALA A 990 11.88 34.46 22.21
N PRO A 991 11.99 33.88 23.43
CA PRO A 991 13.08 32.99 23.83
C PRO A 991 13.55 31.95 22.79
N LEU A 992 12.65 31.24 22.10
CA LEU A 992 12.98 30.25 21.06
C LEU A 992 13.52 30.92 19.79
N VAL A 993 13.06 32.13 19.46
CA VAL A 993 13.62 32.92 18.34
C VAL A 993 15.03 33.42 18.68
N ARG A 994 15.29 33.80 19.96
CA ARG A 994 16.66 34.11 20.42
C ARG A 994 17.59 32.90 20.27
N LEU A 995 17.12 31.68 20.54
CA LEU A 995 17.91 30.47 20.31
C LEU A 995 18.25 30.26 18.83
N VAL A 996 17.28 30.39 17.91
CA VAL A 996 17.54 30.29 16.46
C VAL A 996 18.54 31.35 16.00
N ALA A 997 18.37 32.60 16.44
CA ALA A 997 19.32 33.68 16.14
C ALA A 997 20.74 33.40 16.67
N LEU A 998 20.87 32.77 17.84
CA LEU A 998 22.16 32.38 18.42
C LEU A 998 22.84 31.22 17.67
N GLU A 999 22.07 30.26 17.14
CA GLU A 999 22.61 29.14 16.34
C GLU A 999 23.12 29.62 14.97
N GLU A 1000 22.33 30.41 14.25
CA GLU A 1000 22.69 31.02 12.96
C GLU A 1000 23.95 31.90 13.08
N CYS A 1001 24.09 32.59 14.22
CA CYS A 1001 25.27 33.39 14.54
C CYS A 1001 26.45 32.60 15.11
N ARG A 1002 26.38 31.26 15.12
CA ARG A 1002 27.53 30.35 15.29
C ARG A 1002 27.97 29.79 13.94
N THR A 1003 27.04 29.37 13.07
CA THR A 1003 27.35 28.90 11.70
C THR A 1003 27.98 30.00 10.84
N ALA A 1004 27.53 31.25 10.96
CA ALA A 1004 28.12 32.42 10.27
C ALA A 1004 29.54 32.81 10.75
N VAL A 1005 30.15 32.07 11.68
CA VAL A 1005 31.53 32.25 12.17
C VAL A 1005 32.41 31.01 11.83
N ALA A 1006 31.82 30.00 11.18
CA ALA A 1006 32.49 28.74 10.80
C ALA A 1006 32.73 28.64 9.27
N VAL A 1007 32.64 29.76 8.54
CA VAL A 1007 32.86 29.92 7.10
C VAL A 1007 33.78 31.12 6.88
#